data_AF-A0A925IRS6-F1
#
_entry.id   AF-A0A925IRS6-F1
#
_cell.length_a   1.000
_cell.length_b   1.000
_cell.length_c   1.000
_cell.angle_alpha   90.00
_cell.angle_beta   90.00
_cell.angle_gamma   90.00
#
_symmetry.space_group_name_H-M   'P 1'
#
loop_
_entity.id
_entity.type
_entity.pdbx_description
1 polymer ?
#
loop_
_entity_poly.entity_id
_entity_poly.type
_entity_poly.pdbx_seq_one_letter_code
_entity_poly.pdbx_strand_id
1 'polypeptide(L)'
;MARIKFLTNISATINVLLLMLFLAASIRVKAQTYPVQINGMMVGPNSLNLSDYSSLKSQDLMFFITLNDPVETTRLVRLRFSITNNGQEIIASNPNYSPFPITLEKDIPLILDGNDLAGYINTINLVGFDEQQAGGLIPEGYNGFCLEVIDVERNVVISNKFCSYGYFELSDPPLINTPICGEPIIWSETQNIMFNWLPQHFSSSNPPTFVEYQFKLVELLPDQNPNDAFEFSPLIFETTTSATTLFYLEDAPLLEPGKVYAWSVRAFDSQGLNLFNNNGYSQICAFSILENVNNENEEPQGNCQNGQCDWSGDLSLSPLTSVLSIGDKINVGYFTMEITDVQYSNEFYTGAGNIYLPFLFSKLKVSYNNLQINEDRRVFAGQVYSVNPENNSLIPALFNIQNPASYTDDGIDIVTSFTDQTASALDQYIGDPSANLVSALANIPEQSAIPITVPIGMDMSTTNNQSSFTIIVTGVKFDATKATLNAVMTTRMNENSPWIKFGVKDFCVQPQGLAQSGIAKMNLLSDFDMSFNGMPVTFLGYSPDSEGSYVSWNCDGFEEFFIDGQYRFDNNKFKNVSNINSPLIASFTTSTKHFDDIIIEINALDEFSIVGADDFSFNIDKTKIDLSVARNITGIQFPDDDAYKNTNASWTGFYIEDINLTIPQELQLGGTNTSIFGHNLIIDNLGASGVVGVNNFLSTKPSALGDWAFTVDNLGVTFLKNKFTKATVDGTMGVPLIDDDFNYFGEIMPLPDSDIWRLTIGPDGEQTLNINALKTGITIREESIITLDMDPN
;
A
#
# COMPACT_ATOMS: atom_id res chain seq x y z
N MET A 1 58.33 5.80 -74.22
CA MET A 1 57.49 4.78 -73.54
C MET A 1 58.42 3.70 -72.98
N ALA A 2 58.15 3.19 -71.78
CA ALA A 2 58.96 2.20 -71.05
C ALA A 2 60.18 2.73 -70.27
N ARG A 3 59.96 3.60 -69.26
CA ARG A 3 60.89 3.73 -68.12
C ARG A 3 60.29 4.40 -66.87
N ILE A 4 58.99 4.23 -66.61
CA ILE A 4 58.34 4.65 -65.35
C ILE A 4 57.23 3.64 -65.03
N LYS A 5 57.61 2.43 -64.58
CA LYS A 5 56.66 1.45 -63.99
C LYS A 5 57.35 0.27 -63.27
N PHE A 6 58.51 0.48 -62.65
CA PHE A 6 59.26 -0.60 -61.99
C PHE A 6 59.74 -0.32 -60.56
N LEU A 7 59.33 0.78 -59.92
CA LEU A 7 59.77 1.13 -58.56
C LEU A 7 58.65 1.26 -57.51
N THR A 8 57.38 0.98 -57.87
CA THR A 8 56.24 1.05 -56.94
C THR A 8 55.78 -0.31 -56.39
N ASN A 9 56.39 -1.43 -56.78
CA ASN A 9 55.97 -2.78 -56.35
C ASN A 9 56.90 -3.48 -55.34
N ILE A 10 57.98 -2.85 -54.86
CA ILE A 10 58.93 -3.47 -53.92
C ILE A 10 58.74 -2.97 -52.47
N SER A 11 58.16 -1.78 -52.27
CA SER A 11 57.88 -1.23 -50.93
C SER A 11 56.63 -1.86 -50.27
N ALA A 12 55.61 -2.20 -51.07
CA ALA A 12 54.38 -2.82 -50.56
C ALA A 12 54.58 -4.27 -50.11
N THR A 13 55.46 -5.04 -50.76
CA THR A 13 55.73 -6.45 -50.42
C THR A 13 56.61 -6.59 -49.17
N ILE A 14 57.51 -5.64 -48.90
CA ILE A 14 58.37 -5.67 -47.70
C ILE A 14 57.60 -5.27 -46.45
N ASN A 15 56.71 -4.27 -46.53
CA ASN A 15 55.86 -3.87 -45.40
C ASN A 15 54.78 -4.91 -45.07
N VAL A 16 54.23 -5.62 -46.06
CA VAL A 16 53.30 -6.74 -45.82
C VAL A 16 54.01 -7.96 -45.22
N LEU A 17 55.27 -8.22 -45.60
CA LEU A 17 56.07 -9.32 -45.01
C LEU A 17 56.53 -9.00 -43.58
N LEU A 18 56.88 -7.74 -43.28
CA LEU A 18 57.19 -7.29 -41.92
C LEU A 18 55.94 -7.23 -41.01
N LEU A 19 54.77 -6.86 -41.55
CA LEU A 19 53.50 -6.89 -40.82
C LEU A 19 53.03 -8.34 -40.57
N MET A 20 53.24 -9.26 -41.51
CA MET A 20 52.99 -10.70 -41.29
C MET A 20 53.97 -11.34 -40.30
N LEU A 21 55.25 -10.93 -40.27
CA LEU A 21 56.20 -11.38 -39.25
C LEU A 21 55.93 -10.77 -37.87
N PHE A 22 55.37 -9.55 -37.80
CA PHE A 22 54.94 -8.94 -36.54
C PHE A 22 53.61 -9.54 -36.03
N LEU A 23 52.64 -9.86 -36.91
CA LEU A 23 51.43 -10.58 -36.52
C LEU A 23 51.70 -12.04 -36.11
N ALA A 24 52.69 -12.71 -36.70
CA ALA A 24 53.10 -14.06 -36.32
C ALA A 24 53.86 -14.12 -34.98
N ALA A 25 54.35 -12.99 -34.46
CA ALA A 25 55.08 -12.92 -33.20
C ALA A 25 54.20 -12.57 -31.97
N SER A 26 52.94 -12.15 -32.17
CA SER A 26 52.08 -11.62 -31.10
C SER A 26 51.08 -12.61 -30.50
N ILE A 27 50.96 -13.84 -31.03
CA ILE A 27 50.00 -14.82 -30.50
C ILE A 27 50.70 -15.74 -29.50
N ARG A 28 50.89 -15.23 -28.29
CA ARG A 28 51.01 -16.04 -27.07
C ARG A 28 49.97 -15.55 -26.07
N VAL A 29 48.70 -15.51 -26.48
CA VAL A 29 47.60 -15.50 -25.52
C VAL A 29 47.61 -16.89 -24.89
N LYS A 30 48.20 -17.02 -23.71
CA LYS A 30 47.92 -18.17 -22.86
C LYS A 30 46.51 -17.96 -22.34
N ALA A 31 45.51 -18.50 -23.04
CA ALA A 31 44.30 -18.91 -22.36
C ALA A 31 44.76 -19.86 -21.25
N GLN A 32 44.63 -19.44 -20.00
CA GLN A 32 45.01 -20.25 -18.85
C GLN A 32 43.96 -21.35 -18.75
N THR A 33 44.17 -22.41 -19.53
CA THR A 33 43.35 -23.62 -19.49
C THR A 33 43.63 -24.26 -18.15
N TYR A 34 42.72 -24.04 -17.21
CA TYR A 34 42.79 -24.66 -15.92
C TYR A 34 42.55 -26.17 -16.09
N PRO A 35 43.46 -27.03 -15.61
CA PRO A 35 43.30 -28.48 -15.72
C PRO A 35 42.08 -28.99 -14.94
N VAL A 36 41.53 -28.22 -14.01
CA VAL A 36 40.28 -28.51 -13.31
C VAL A 36 39.20 -27.50 -13.75
N GLN A 37 37.99 -27.99 -13.99
CA GLN A 37 36.82 -27.15 -14.28
C GLN A 37 35.78 -27.30 -13.17
N ILE A 38 35.26 -26.17 -12.70
CA ILE A 38 34.17 -26.11 -11.72
C ILE A 38 32.93 -25.52 -12.40
N ASN A 39 31.80 -26.18 -12.20
CA ASN A 39 30.46 -25.65 -12.43
C ASN A 39 29.63 -25.82 -11.16
N GLY A 40 28.45 -25.22 -11.08
CA GLY A 40 27.59 -25.34 -9.91
C GLY A 40 26.24 -24.68 -10.10
N MET A 41 25.35 -24.89 -9.14
CA MET A 41 24.03 -24.28 -9.11
C MET A 41 23.60 -24.00 -7.67
N MET A 42 22.74 -23.00 -7.52
CA MET A 42 22.05 -22.66 -6.27
C MET A 42 20.54 -22.64 -6.52
N VAL A 43 19.76 -23.19 -5.59
CA VAL A 43 18.29 -23.26 -5.68
C VAL A 43 17.67 -22.49 -4.51
N GLY A 44 16.77 -21.56 -4.82
CA GLY A 44 16.05 -20.76 -3.82
C GLY A 44 14.87 -21.49 -3.16
N PRO A 45 14.27 -20.91 -2.10
CA PRO A 45 14.62 -19.64 -1.46
C PRO A 45 15.93 -19.74 -0.65
N ASN A 46 16.75 -18.69 -0.62
CA ASN A 46 18.07 -18.66 0.00
C ASN A 46 18.01 -18.21 1.46
N SER A 47 18.76 -18.88 2.35
CA SER A 47 18.83 -18.48 3.76
C SER A 47 19.99 -17.51 3.98
N LEU A 48 19.79 -16.49 4.81
CA LEU A 48 20.89 -15.63 5.27
C LEU A 48 21.86 -16.37 6.18
N ASN A 49 21.47 -17.51 6.79
CA ASN A 49 22.36 -18.24 7.68
C ASN A 49 23.23 -19.23 6.89
N LEU A 50 24.55 -19.01 6.90
CA LEU A 50 25.50 -19.84 6.17
C LEU A 50 25.47 -21.31 6.61
N SER A 51 25.16 -21.60 7.88
CA SER A 51 25.10 -22.99 8.37
C SER A 51 23.97 -23.82 7.76
N ASP A 52 22.93 -23.17 7.22
CA ASP A 52 21.79 -23.88 6.63
C ASP A 52 22.23 -24.62 5.36
N TYR A 53 23.19 -24.08 4.63
CA TYR A 53 23.79 -24.74 3.47
C TYR A 53 24.66 -25.95 3.83
N SER A 54 25.00 -26.16 5.12
CA SER A 54 25.64 -27.39 5.60
C SER A 54 24.65 -28.39 6.21
N SER A 55 23.35 -28.06 6.22
CA SER A 55 22.32 -28.83 6.90
C SER A 55 20.99 -28.81 6.12
N LEU A 56 20.05 -27.94 6.47
CA LEU A 56 18.68 -27.89 5.93
C LEU A 56 18.64 -27.68 4.40
N LYS A 57 19.59 -26.91 3.86
CA LYS A 57 19.72 -26.56 2.43
C LYS A 57 20.93 -27.22 1.76
N SER A 58 21.40 -28.36 2.27
CA SER A 58 22.62 -28.98 1.75
C SER A 58 22.55 -29.34 0.26
N GLN A 59 21.36 -29.68 -0.25
CA GLN A 59 21.16 -30.03 -1.67
C GLN A 59 20.90 -28.81 -2.56
N ASP A 60 20.68 -27.64 -1.96
CA ASP A 60 20.38 -26.41 -2.69
C ASP A 60 21.65 -25.68 -3.14
N LEU A 61 22.83 -26.17 -2.71
CA LEU A 61 24.14 -25.73 -3.16
C LEU A 61 24.91 -26.94 -3.69
N MET A 62 25.17 -26.97 -5.00
CA MET A 62 25.90 -28.06 -5.63
C MET A 62 27.03 -27.53 -6.51
N PHE A 63 28.20 -28.16 -6.42
CA PHE A 63 29.32 -27.95 -7.32
C PHE A 63 29.74 -29.24 -8.02
N PHE A 64 30.13 -29.11 -9.28
CA PHE A 64 30.64 -30.17 -10.14
C PHE A 64 32.08 -29.84 -10.49
N ILE A 65 33.02 -30.67 -10.03
CA ILE A 65 34.46 -30.47 -10.23
C ILE A 65 35.00 -31.60 -11.11
N THR A 66 35.55 -31.25 -12.27
CA THR A 66 36.08 -32.25 -13.21
C THR A 66 37.55 -31.97 -13.51
N LEU A 67 38.40 -33.01 -13.38
CA LEU A 67 39.80 -32.97 -13.81
C LEU A 67 39.89 -33.28 -15.32
N ASN A 68 40.22 -32.26 -16.11
CA ASN A 68 40.40 -32.31 -17.56
C ASN A 68 41.89 -32.24 -17.97
N ASP A 69 42.81 -32.68 -17.09
CA ASP A 69 44.25 -32.65 -17.36
C ASP A 69 44.63 -33.66 -18.48
N PRO A 70 45.32 -33.25 -19.54
CA PRO A 70 45.69 -34.15 -20.63
C PRO A 70 46.70 -35.23 -20.22
N VAL A 71 47.51 -34.98 -19.18
CA VAL A 71 48.62 -35.86 -18.76
C VAL A 71 48.29 -36.61 -17.49
N GLU A 72 47.72 -35.94 -16.49
CA GLU A 72 47.56 -36.49 -15.15
C GLU A 72 46.22 -37.22 -15.02
N THR A 73 46.25 -38.46 -14.56
CA THR A 73 45.04 -39.26 -14.38
C THR A 73 44.36 -39.01 -13.04
N THR A 74 45.09 -38.49 -12.06
CA THR A 74 44.59 -38.19 -10.71
C THR A 74 45.31 -36.99 -10.10
N ARG A 75 44.63 -36.19 -9.28
CA ARG A 75 45.22 -35.06 -8.54
C ARG A 75 44.71 -34.98 -7.11
N LEU A 76 45.60 -34.70 -6.16
CA LEU A 76 45.24 -34.35 -4.78
C LEU A 76 45.06 -32.84 -4.65
N VAL A 77 43.89 -32.41 -4.19
CA VAL A 77 43.49 -31.00 -4.19
C VAL A 77 42.87 -30.58 -2.86
N ARG A 78 42.85 -29.26 -2.62
CA ARG A 78 42.07 -28.61 -1.56
C ARG A 78 41.13 -27.57 -2.19
N LEU A 79 40.05 -27.24 -1.51
CA LEU A 79 39.12 -26.23 -1.97
C LEU A 79 39.36 -24.90 -1.26
N ARG A 80 39.16 -23.81 -1.99
CA ARG A 80 39.00 -22.46 -1.44
C ARG A 80 37.57 -22.01 -1.72
N PHE A 81 36.81 -21.81 -0.66
CA PHE A 81 35.47 -21.24 -0.70
C PHE A 81 35.53 -19.74 -0.43
N SER A 82 34.66 -18.97 -1.08
CA SER A 82 34.45 -17.55 -0.80
C SER A 82 32.99 -17.14 -1.06
N ILE A 83 32.53 -16.07 -0.43
CA ILE A 83 31.21 -15.46 -0.65
C ILE A 83 31.43 -14.06 -1.22
N THR A 84 30.68 -13.73 -2.26
CA THR A 84 30.61 -12.40 -2.85
C THR A 84 29.28 -11.74 -2.54
N ASN A 85 29.27 -10.43 -2.39
CA ASN A 85 28.08 -9.58 -2.32
C ASN A 85 28.19 -8.50 -3.40
N ASN A 86 27.20 -8.42 -4.29
CA ASN A 86 27.22 -7.51 -5.45
C ASN A 86 28.56 -7.56 -6.23
N GLY A 87 29.08 -8.78 -6.46
CA GLY A 87 30.32 -9.02 -7.21
C GLY A 87 31.61 -8.92 -6.38
N GLN A 88 31.61 -8.27 -5.21
CA GLN A 88 32.81 -8.14 -4.37
C GLN A 88 32.96 -9.30 -3.39
N GLU A 89 34.17 -9.87 -3.28
CA GLU A 89 34.47 -10.91 -2.29
C GLU A 89 34.51 -10.32 -0.88
N ILE A 90 33.58 -10.78 -0.03
CA ILE A 90 33.43 -10.29 1.35
C ILE A 90 33.91 -11.32 2.37
N ILE A 91 33.77 -12.61 2.08
CA ILE A 91 34.16 -13.70 2.98
C ILE A 91 34.98 -14.71 2.18
N ALA A 92 36.05 -15.25 2.76
CA ALA A 92 36.91 -16.23 2.11
C ALA A 92 37.43 -17.27 3.09
N SER A 93 37.89 -18.41 2.56
CA SER A 93 38.55 -19.45 3.36
C SER A 93 39.75 -18.90 4.10
N ASN A 94 39.83 -19.19 5.40
CA ASN A 94 40.96 -18.85 6.23
C ASN A 94 42.22 -19.54 5.66
N PRO A 95 43.29 -18.79 5.33
CA PRO A 95 44.51 -19.37 4.77
C PRO A 95 45.18 -20.41 5.68
N ASN A 96 44.87 -20.41 6.98
CA ASN A 96 45.39 -21.38 7.95
C ASN A 96 44.53 -22.65 8.08
N TYR A 97 43.33 -22.67 7.49
CA TYR A 97 42.49 -23.86 7.47
C TYR A 97 43.09 -24.90 6.52
N SER A 98 43.35 -26.11 7.03
CA SER A 98 44.03 -27.16 6.27
C SER A 98 43.25 -28.48 6.33
N PRO A 99 42.20 -28.65 5.52
CA PRO A 99 41.43 -29.88 5.45
C PRO A 99 42.21 -31.00 4.76
N PHE A 100 41.72 -32.22 4.94
CA PHE A 100 42.24 -33.39 4.21
C PHE A 100 42.08 -33.20 2.71
N PRO A 101 43.11 -33.54 1.91
CA PRO A 101 43.03 -33.48 0.45
C PRO A 101 41.92 -34.35 -0.14
N ILE A 102 41.31 -33.86 -1.21
CA ILE A 102 40.35 -34.58 -2.04
C ILE A 102 41.09 -35.13 -3.26
N THR A 103 40.79 -36.36 -3.67
CA THR A 103 41.34 -36.94 -4.91
C THR A 103 40.38 -36.69 -6.06
N LEU A 104 40.83 -35.98 -7.10
CA LEU A 104 40.11 -35.88 -8.37
C LEU A 104 40.63 -36.94 -9.33
N GLU A 105 39.71 -37.62 -10.02
CA GLU A 105 40.01 -38.57 -11.10
C GLU A 105 39.70 -37.93 -12.46
N LYS A 106 40.53 -38.22 -13.45
CA LYS A 106 40.39 -37.65 -14.80
C LYS A 106 39.06 -38.03 -15.44
N ASP A 107 38.41 -37.05 -16.06
CA ASP A 107 37.15 -37.17 -16.79
C ASP A 107 35.95 -37.69 -15.95
N ILE A 108 36.10 -37.77 -14.61
CA ILE A 108 35.05 -38.17 -13.69
C ILE A 108 34.66 -36.94 -12.84
N PRO A 109 33.43 -36.41 -12.98
CA PRO A 109 33.00 -35.27 -12.19
C PRO A 109 32.80 -35.68 -10.73
N LEU A 110 33.47 -34.97 -9.83
CA LEU A 110 33.17 -34.99 -8.40
C LEU A 110 32.02 -34.02 -8.13
N ILE A 111 30.93 -34.53 -7.57
CA ILE A 111 29.80 -33.73 -7.12
C ILE A 111 30.00 -33.45 -5.64
N LEU A 112 29.96 -32.18 -5.26
CA LEU A 112 29.98 -31.74 -3.87
C LEU A 112 28.66 -31.05 -3.58
N ASP A 113 27.96 -31.52 -2.56
CA ASP A 113 26.83 -30.81 -1.98
C ASP A 113 27.27 -29.97 -0.77
N GLY A 114 26.32 -29.28 -0.16
CA GLY A 114 26.56 -28.49 1.04
C GLY A 114 27.05 -29.29 2.26
N ASN A 115 26.70 -30.58 2.38
CA ASN A 115 27.23 -31.43 3.46
C ASN A 115 28.71 -31.74 3.24
N ASP A 116 29.11 -32.03 2.00
CA ASP A 116 30.51 -32.24 1.63
C ASP A 116 31.34 -30.96 1.86
N LEU A 117 30.70 -29.80 1.68
CA LEU A 117 31.30 -28.48 1.90
C LEU A 117 31.24 -27.99 3.35
N ALA A 118 30.57 -28.70 4.27
CA ALA A 118 30.31 -28.24 5.64
C ALA A 118 31.57 -27.74 6.38
N GLY A 119 32.71 -28.41 6.19
CA GLY A 119 33.98 -27.98 6.77
C GLY A 119 34.53 -26.67 6.16
N TYR A 120 34.28 -26.41 4.89
CA TYR A 120 34.73 -25.21 4.17
C TYR A 120 33.84 -24.00 4.41
N ILE A 121 32.53 -24.20 4.61
CA ILE A 121 31.56 -23.13 4.89
C ILE A 121 31.38 -22.85 6.38
N ASN A 122 32.10 -23.56 7.25
CA ASN A 122 32.09 -23.30 8.68
C ASN A 122 32.72 -21.93 8.98
N THR A 123 32.02 -21.10 9.75
CA THR A 123 32.42 -19.72 10.08
C THR A 123 33.82 -19.61 10.72
N ILE A 124 34.26 -20.62 11.49
CA ILE A 124 35.59 -20.67 12.11
C ILE A 124 36.71 -20.82 11.06
N ASN A 125 36.40 -21.46 9.94
CA ASN A 125 37.32 -21.72 8.84
C ASN A 125 37.26 -20.63 7.76
N LEU A 126 36.51 -19.56 7.98
CA LEU A 126 36.36 -18.42 7.10
C LEU A 126 36.91 -17.14 7.75
N VAL A 127 37.23 -16.14 6.93
CA VAL A 127 37.66 -14.80 7.31
C VAL A 127 36.90 -13.76 6.48
N GLY A 128 36.74 -12.54 6.99
CA GLY A 128 36.09 -11.44 6.27
C GLY A 128 34.76 -10.96 6.85
N PHE A 129 34.25 -11.62 7.90
CA PHE A 129 33.05 -11.15 8.61
C PHE A 129 33.27 -9.80 9.30
N ASP A 130 32.34 -8.87 9.09
CA ASP A 130 32.20 -7.63 9.86
C ASP A 130 31.34 -7.82 11.12
N GLU A 131 31.09 -6.74 11.88
CA GLU A 131 30.28 -6.77 13.10
C GLU A 131 28.80 -7.14 12.83
N GLN A 132 28.27 -6.86 11.63
CA GLN A 132 26.89 -7.15 11.24
C GLN A 132 26.71 -8.61 10.78
N GLN A 133 27.76 -9.23 10.26
CA GLN A 133 27.79 -10.64 9.84
C GLN A 133 28.27 -11.59 10.96
N ALA A 134 28.42 -11.07 12.18
CA ALA A 134 28.87 -11.83 13.34
C ALA A 134 27.97 -13.06 13.56
N GLY A 135 28.57 -14.25 13.51
CA GLY A 135 27.87 -15.53 13.67
C GLY A 135 27.57 -16.29 12.37
N GLY A 136 27.96 -15.78 11.20
CA GLY A 136 27.79 -16.48 9.92
C GLY A 136 26.57 -16.05 9.12
N LEU A 137 26.11 -14.81 9.33
CA LEU A 137 25.05 -14.22 8.53
C LEU A 137 25.62 -13.69 7.21
N ILE A 138 24.93 -14.00 6.13
CA ILE A 138 25.19 -13.49 4.79
C ILE A 138 24.43 -12.16 4.67
N PRO A 139 25.01 -11.11 4.07
CA PRO A 139 24.30 -9.85 3.85
C PRO A 139 23.10 -10.01 2.92
N GLU A 140 22.08 -9.18 3.07
CA GLU A 140 20.98 -9.13 2.10
C GLU A 140 21.46 -8.58 0.74
N GLY A 141 20.75 -8.95 -0.32
CA GLY A 141 21.06 -8.61 -1.71
C GLY A 141 21.52 -9.80 -2.54
N TYR A 142 22.19 -9.51 -3.66
CA TYR A 142 22.63 -10.51 -4.61
C TYR A 142 23.99 -11.09 -4.20
N ASN A 143 24.01 -12.31 -3.68
CA ASN A 143 25.22 -12.95 -3.18
C ASN A 143 25.61 -14.17 -4.03
N GLY A 144 26.92 -14.44 -4.08
CA GLY A 144 27.50 -15.57 -4.81
C GLY A 144 28.35 -16.45 -3.92
N PHE A 145 28.12 -17.76 -3.95
CA PHE A 145 28.98 -18.74 -3.29
C PHE A 145 29.98 -19.27 -4.31
N CYS A 146 31.26 -19.05 -4.07
CA CYS A 146 32.32 -19.33 -5.02
C CYS A 146 33.28 -20.42 -4.55
N LEU A 147 33.80 -21.19 -5.51
CA LEU A 147 34.75 -22.26 -5.26
C LEU A 147 35.95 -22.18 -6.21
N GLU A 148 37.12 -22.53 -5.69
CA GLU A 148 38.37 -22.72 -6.41
C GLU A 148 39.09 -23.98 -5.91
N VAL A 149 39.87 -24.61 -6.79
CA VAL A 149 40.66 -25.81 -6.48
C VAL A 149 42.15 -25.47 -6.44
N ILE A 150 42.80 -25.80 -5.33
CA ILE A 150 44.23 -25.62 -5.08
C ILE A 150 44.93 -26.98 -5.13
N ASP A 151 45.97 -27.11 -5.94
CA ASP A 151 46.82 -28.30 -5.99
C ASP A 151 47.65 -28.42 -4.70
N VAL A 152 47.63 -29.59 -4.05
CA VAL A 152 48.29 -29.79 -2.74
C VAL A 152 49.81 -29.75 -2.84
N GLU A 153 50.37 -30.22 -3.95
CA GLU A 153 51.83 -30.32 -4.13
C GLU A 153 52.43 -28.95 -4.47
N ARG A 154 51.77 -28.19 -5.35
CA ARG A 154 52.26 -26.90 -5.84
C ARG A 154 51.73 -25.70 -5.06
N ASN A 155 50.66 -25.87 -4.29
CA ASN A 155 49.97 -24.82 -3.56
C ASN A 155 49.56 -23.63 -4.47
N VAL A 156 49.04 -23.95 -5.66
CA VAL A 156 48.53 -22.97 -6.63
C VAL A 156 47.11 -23.33 -7.06
N VAL A 157 46.32 -22.33 -7.43
CA VAL A 157 44.99 -22.54 -8.00
C VAL A 157 45.13 -23.20 -9.37
N ILE A 158 44.39 -24.28 -9.59
CA ILE A 158 44.39 -25.08 -10.82
C ILE A 158 42.99 -25.21 -11.45
N SER A 159 42.00 -24.48 -10.94
CA SER A 159 40.65 -24.38 -11.52
C SER A 159 40.29 -22.97 -11.96
N ASN A 160 39.23 -22.83 -12.76
CA ASN A 160 38.46 -21.59 -12.80
C ASN A 160 37.84 -21.31 -11.42
N LYS A 161 37.64 -20.03 -11.09
CA LYS A 161 36.74 -19.63 -10.01
C LYS A 161 35.33 -19.69 -10.56
N PHE A 162 34.44 -20.41 -9.88
CA PHE A 162 33.02 -20.50 -10.26
C PHE A 162 32.15 -20.08 -9.08
N CYS A 163 31.14 -19.26 -9.32
CA CYS A 163 30.21 -18.78 -8.30
C CYS A 163 28.78 -19.18 -8.66
N SER A 164 28.04 -19.72 -7.70
CA SER A 164 26.59 -19.92 -7.77
C SER A 164 25.90 -18.77 -7.04
N TYR A 165 25.02 -18.06 -7.74
CA TYR A 165 24.39 -16.83 -7.25
C TYR A 165 22.92 -17.02 -6.85
N GLY A 166 22.44 -16.15 -5.98
CA GLY A 166 21.04 -16.02 -5.61
C GLY A 166 20.74 -14.70 -4.90
N TYR A 167 19.45 -14.32 -4.84
CA TYR A 167 18.99 -13.24 -3.97
C TYR A 167 18.79 -13.77 -2.55
N PHE A 168 19.32 -13.02 -1.58
CA PHE A 168 19.19 -13.27 -0.16
C PHE A 168 18.45 -12.09 0.44
N GLU A 169 17.20 -12.30 0.82
CA GLU A 169 16.33 -11.25 1.33
C GLU A 169 15.33 -11.92 2.27
N LEU A 170 15.04 -11.29 3.41
CA LEU A 170 13.98 -11.73 4.31
C LEU A 170 12.64 -11.17 3.85
N SER A 171 11.60 -12.00 3.92
CA SER A 171 10.22 -11.58 3.68
C SER A 171 9.61 -10.87 4.88
N ASP A 172 8.66 -9.97 4.62
CA ASP A 172 7.94 -9.29 5.69
C ASP A 172 6.91 -10.20 6.39
N PRO A 173 6.68 -10.00 7.70
CA PRO A 173 5.69 -10.75 8.47
C PRO A 173 4.25 -10.41 8.03
N PRO A 174 3.27 -11.27 8.34
CA PRO A 174 1.87 -11.03 7.98
C PRO A 174 1.30 -9.82 8.72
N LEU A 175 0.40 -9.09 8.05
CA LEU A 175 -0.33 -7.96 8.65
C LEU A 175 -1.69 -8.42 9.15
N ILE A 176 -2.02 -8.09 10.40
CA ILE A 176 -3.33 -8.41 10.97
C ILE A 176 -4.42 -7.53 10.31
N ASN A 177 -5.54 -8.16 9.94
CA ASN A 177 -6.67 -7.48 9.32
C ASN A 177 -7.90 -7.47 10.25
N THR A 178 -8.38 -8.65 10.67
CA THR A 178 -9.54 -8.78 11.57
C THR A 178 -9.32 -9.86 12.63
N PRO A 179 -9.86 -9.70 13.86
CA PRO A 179 -10.49 -8.50 14.43
C PRO A 179 -9.57 -7.28 14.47
N ILE A 180 -10.14 -6.08 14.35
CA ILE A 180 -9.38 -4.82 14.36
C ILE A 180 -8.81 -4.60 15.76
N CYS A 181 -7.54 -4.20 15.85
CA CYS A 181 -6.87 -4.02 17.13
C CYS A 181 -7.45 -2.82 17.89
N GLY A 182 -7.77 -3.03 19.16
CA GLY A 182 -8.41 -2.04 20.03
C GLY A 182 -9.94 -2.09 20.01
N GLU A 183 -10.54 -2.70 18.98
CA GLU A 183 -12.01 -2.80 18.89
C GLU A 183 -12.54 -3.92 19.79
N PRO A 184 -13.62 -3.67 20.55
CA PRO A 184 -14.27 -4.71 21.33
C PRO A 184 -15.06 -5.68 20.44
N ILE A 185 -15.17 -6.93 20.89
CA ILE A 185 -16.06 -7.94 20.32
C ILE A 185 -17.18 -8.20 21.34
N ILE A 186 -18.43 -8.20 20.87
CA ILE A 186 -19.58 -8.51 21.72
C ILE A 186 -19.59 -10.01 22.00
N TRP A 187 -19.71 -10.38 23.27
CA TRP A 187 -19.81 -11.76 23.69
C TRP A 187 -21.07 -12.44 23.12
N SER A 188 -20.95 -13.71 22.78
CA SER A 188 -22.06 -14.53 22.28
C SER A 188 -21.90 -15.96 22.79
N GLU A 189 -23.03 -16.60 23.12
CA GLU A 189 -23.06 -18.02 23.51
C GLU A 189 -22.55 -18.93 22.38
N THR A 190 -22.81 -18.56 21.12
CA THR A 190 -22.19 -19.21 19.95
C THR A 190 -21.00 -18.36 19.51
N GLN A 191 -19.79 -18.78 19.85
CA GLN A 191 -18.59 -18.09 19.38
C GLN A 191 -18.36 -18.37 17.89
N ASN A 192 -18.29 -17.29 17.12
CA ASN A 192 -17.94 -17.31 15.71
C ASN A 192 -17.08 -16.08 15.42
N ILE A 193 -15.84 -16.12 15.90
CA ILE A 193 -14.88 -15.02 15.71
C ILE A 193 -13.99 -15.40 14.52
N MET A 194 -13.92 -14.52 13.53
CA MET A 194 -13.05 -14.70 12.37
C MET A 194 -11.75 -13.93 12.59
N PHE A 195 -10.63 -14.65 12.55
CA PHE A 195 -9.30 -14.08 12.51
C PHE A 195 -8.76 -14.13 11.09
N ASN A 196 -8.30 -13.00 10.56
CA ASN A 196 -7.75 -12.89 9.21
C ASN A 196 -6.52 -11.99 9.18
N TRP A 197 -5.55 -12.36 8.35
CA TRP A 197 -4.30 -11.62 8.14
C TRP A 197 -3.89 -11.63 6.65
N LEU A 198 -3.10 -10.64 6.25
CA LEU A 198 -2.58 -10.45 4.90
C LEU A 198 -1.14 -10.98 4.79
N PRO A 199 -0.85 -11.90 3.86
CA PRO A 199 0.51 -12.38 3.64
C PRO A 199 1.37 -11.33 2.92
N GLN A 200 2.56 -11.03 3.44
CA GLN A 200 3.48 -10.05 2.84
C GLN A 200 4.70 -10.67 2.12
N HIS A 201 4.86 -11.99 2.18
CA HIS A 201 6.07 -12.65 1.66
C HIS A 201 6.19 -12.71 0.13
N PHE A 202 5.15 -12.30 -0.61
CA PHE A 202 5.16 -12.32 -2.07
C PHE A 202 5.91 -11.15 -2.70
N SER A 203 6.24 -10.10 -1.93
CA SER A 203 6.90 -8.89 -2.43
C SER A 203 8.43 -8.99 -2.47
N SER A 204 9.04 -9.90 -1.71
CA SER A 204 10.50 -10.05 -1.68
C SER A 204 11.05 -10.74 -2.93
N SER A 205 12.31 -10.48 -3.28
CA SER A 205 13.03 -11.13 -4.39
C SER A 205 13.45 -12.58 -4.08
N ASN A 206 13.22 -13.02 -2.84
CA ASN A 206 13.54 -14.35 -2.32
C ASN A 206 12.33 -14.97 -1.59
N PRO A 207 11.17 -15.12 -2.26
CA PRO A 207 9.93 -15.49 -1.58
C PRO A 207 9.99 -16.94 -1.07
N PRO A 208 9.62 -17.21 0.20
CA PRO A 208 9.54 -18.55 0.76
C PRO A 208 8.45 -19.38 0.09
N THR A 209 8.69 -20.69 -0.07
CA THR A 209 7.81 -21.59 -0.82
C THR A 209 6.84 -22.39 0.07
N PHE A 210 7.23 -22.72 1.30
CA PHE A 210 6.44 -23.59 2.19
C PHE A 210 6.01 -22.88 3.47
N VAL A 211 5.28 -21.76 3.33
CA VAL A 211 4.85 -20.92 4.45
C VAL A 211 3.65 -21.52 5.19
N GLU A 212 3.80 -21.67 6.50
CA GLU A 212 2.72 -21.94 7.44
C GLU A 212 2.59 -20.81 8.46
N TYR A 213 1.42 -20.71 9.10
CA TYR A 213 1.11 -19.69 10.10
C TYR A 213 0.81 -20.34 11.44
N GLN A 214 1.51 -19.91 12.48
CA GLN A 214 1.20 -20.23 13.88
C GLN A 214 0.37 -19.09 14.46
N PHE A 215 -0.88 -19.38 14.80
CA PHE A 215 -1.78 -18.48 15.49
C PHE A 215 -1.66 -18.69 17.00
N LYS A 216 -1.52 -17.60 17.76
CA LYS A 216 -1.45 -17.61 19.23
C LYS A 216 -2.42 -16.57 19.79
N LEU A 217 -3.27 -16.98 20.73
CA LEU A 217 -4.23 -16.15 21.47
C LEU A 217 -4.00 -16.30 22.97
N VAL A 218 -3.89 -15.18 23.68
CA VAL A 218 -3.61 -15.12 25.12
C VAL A 218 -4.59 -14.20 25.84
N GLU A 219 -4.76 -14.39 27.14
CA GLU A 219 -5.53 -13.50 28.02
C GLU A 219 -4.60 -12.45 28.65
N LEU A 220 -4.95 -11.17 28.57
CA LEU A 220 -4.23 -10.07 29.21
C LEU A 220 -4.92 -9.64 30.50
N LEU A 221 -4.13 -9.19 31.49
CA LEU A 221 -4.72 -8.49 32.63
C LEU A 221 -5.13 -7.06 32.22
N PRO A 222 -6.12 -6.45 32.90
CA PRO A 222 -6.51 -5.07 32.65
C PRO A 222 -5.32 -4.10 32.72
N ASP A 223 -5.32 -3.09 31.85
CA ASP A 223 -4.33 -2.00 31.76
C ASP A 223 -2.89 -2.41 31.41
N GLN A 224 -2.65 -3.65 30.97
CA GLN A 224 -1.35 -4.06 30.47
C GLN A 224 -1.13 -3.63 29.03
N ASN A 225 0.07 -3.17 28.71
CA ASN A 225 0.50 -3.00 27.32
C ASN A 225 0.59 -4.37 26.64
N PRO A 226 -0.17 -4.63 25.57
CA PRO A 226 -0.16 -5.92 24.89
C PRO A 226 1.24 -6.35 24.44
N ASN A 227 2.07 -5.41 23.99
CA ASN A 227 3.42 -5.72 23.49
C ASN A 227 4.37 -6.22 24.59
N ASP A 228 4.15 -5.80 25.83
CA ASP A 228 4.99 -6.19 26.98
C ASP A 228 4.47 -7.47 27.65
N ALA A 229 3.16 -7.69 27.64
CA ALA A 229 2.50 -8.76 28.39
C ALA A 229 2.31 -10.07 27.59
N PHE A 230 2.20 -9.99 26.26
CA PHE A 230 1.78 -11.11 25.40
C PHE A 230 2.55 -12.41 25.63
N GLU A 231 3.87 -12.33 25.76
CA GLU A 231 4.72 -13.53 25.87
C GLU A 231 4.63 -14.22 27.24
N PHE A 232 4.19 -13.50 28.27
CA PHE A 232 4.08 -14.02 29.64
C PHE A 232 2.63 -14.28 30.07
N SER A 233 1.67 -13.96 29.20
CA SER A 233 0.24 -14.12 29.45
C SER A 233 -0.22 -15.57 29.31
N PRO A 234 -1.30 -15.98 30.02
CA PRO A 234 -1.88 -17.31 29.88
C PRO A 234 -2.32 -17.60 28.43
N LEU A 235 -1.84 -18.71 27.89
CA LEU A 235 -2.25 -19.19 26.56
C LEU A 235 -3.69 -19.68 26.60
N ILE A 236 -4.51 -19.16 25.68
CA ILE A 236 -5.90 -19.55 25.50
C ILE A 236 -6.03 -20.52 24.33
N PHE A 237 -5.44 -20.18 23.18
CA PHE A 237 -5.55 -20.99 21.99
C PHE A 237 -4.30 -20.86 21.12
N GLU A 238 -3.85 -21.98 20.57
CA GLU A 238 -2.72 -22.03 19.64
C GLU A 238 -3.00 -23.08 18.56
N THR A 239 -2.72 -22.73 17.31
CA THR A 239 -2.84 -23.67 16.19
C THR A 239 -1.92 -23.29 15.04
N THR A 240 -1.67 -24.23 14.14
CA THR A 240 -0.91 -24.01 12.91
C THR A 240 -1.80 -24.27 11.70
N THR A 241 -1.75 -23.38 10.71
CA THR A 241 -2.54 -23.49 9.49
C THR A 241 -1.78 -22.91 8.29
N SER A 242 -2.04 -23.43 7.10
CA SER A 242 -1.57 -22.83 5.84
C SER A 242 -2.55 -21.77 5.30
N ALA A 243 -3.75 -21.65 5.89
CA ALA A 243 -4.74 -20.65 5.50
C ALA A 243 -4.41 -19.28 6.13
N THR A 244 -4.86 -18.20 5.50
CA THR A 244 -4.74 -16.82 6.01
C THR A 244 -5.97 -16.38 6.82
N THR A 245 -6.88 -17.31 7.08
CA THR A 245 -8.09 -17.11 7.88
C THR A 245 -8.26 -18.27 8.84
N LEU A 246 -8.60 -17.97 10.09
CA LEU A 246 -8.92 -18.91 11.14
C LEU A 246 -10.31 -18.58 11.71
N PHE A 247 -11.20 -19.56 11.76
CA PHE A 247 -12.48 -19.44 12.42
C PHE A 247 -12.39 -19.99 13.84
N TYR A 248 -12.64 -19.15 14.83
CA TYR A 248 -12.72 -19.51 16.24
C TYR A 248 -14.16 -19.85 16.59
N LEU A 249 -14.43 -21.15 16.67
CA LEU A 249 -15.77 -21.73 16.77
C LEU A 249 -15.99 -22.38 18.16
N GLU A 250 -17.13 -23.06 18.31
CA GLU A 250 -17.58 -23.67 19.58
C GLU A 250 -16.65 -24.79 20.12
N ASP A 251 -15.76 -25.35 19.28
CA ASP A 251 -14.78 -26.34 19.69
C ASP A 251 -13.52 -25.73 20.34
N ALA A 252 -13.36 -24.41 20.28
CA ALA A 252 -12.29 -23.67 20.94
C ALA A 252 -12.71 -23.20 22.35
N PRO A 253 -11.75 -22.88 23.25
CA PRO A 253 -12.07 -22.40 24.60
C PRO A 253 -12.94 -21.15 24.61
N LEU A 254 -13.99 -21.13 25.44
CA LEU A 254 -14.89 -19.98 25.52
C LEU A 254 -14.14 -18.73 26.01
N LEU A 255 -14.28 -17.62 25.28
CA LEU A 255 -13.79 -16.31 25.73
C LEU A 255 -14.82 -15.67 26.66
N GLU A 256 -14.36 -15.18 27.81
CA GLU A 256 -15.24 -14.69 28.88
C GLU A 256 -15.49 -13.18 28.75
N PRO A 257 -16.70 -12.72 29.09
CA PRO A 257 -17.02 -11.30 29.09
C PRO A 257 -16.21 -10.50 30.11
N GLY A 258 -15.91 -9.24 29.77
CA GLY A 258 -15.14 -8.31 30.59
C GLY A 258 -13.62 -8.54 30.57
N LYS A 259 -13.13 -9.50 29.78
CA LYS A 259 -11.71 -9.81 29.64
C LYS A 259 -11.10 -9.19 28.38
N VAL A 260 -9.78 -8.96 28.44
CA VAL A 260 -8.97 -8.51 27.32
C VAL A 260 -8.15 -9.68 26.80
N TYR A 261 -8.15 -9.87 25.49
CA TYR A 261 -7.35 -10.88 24.82
C TYR A 261 -6.41 -10.22 23.83
N ALA A 262 -5.29 -10.89 23.57
CA ALA A 262 -4.39 -10.48 22.50
C ALA A 262 -4.01 -11.67 21.65
N TRP A 263 -3.79 -11.42 20.36
CA TRP A 263 -3.39 -12.43 19.41
C TRP A 263 -2.28 -11.94 18.49
N SER A 264 -1.51 -12.89 18.00
CA SER A 264 -0.47 -12.67 17.00
C SER A 264 -0.41 -13.85 16.05
N VAL A 265 0.06 -13.61 14.84
CA VAL A 265 0.34 -14.66 13.87
C VAL A 265 1.82 -14.65 13.54
N ARG A 266 2.43 -15.83 13.54
CA ARG A 266 3.80 -16.01 13.10
C ARG A 266 3.81 -16.77 11.78
N ALA A 267 4.27 -16.13 10.71
CA ALA A 267 4.62 -16.83 9.47
C ALA A 267 5.97 -17.53 9.63
N PHE A 268 6.08 -18.78 9.20
CA PHE A 268 7.35 -19.49 9.20
C PHE A 268 7.41 -20.47 8.03
N ASP A 269 8.64 -20.75 7.58
CA ASP A 269 8.86 -21.81 6.61
C ASP A 269 8.78 -23.17 7.31
N SER A 270 7.92 -24.06 6.81
CA SER A 270 7.70 -25.39 7.38
C SER A 270 8.92 -26.30 7.30
N GLN A 271 9.95 -25.96 6.50
CA GLN A 271 11.24 -26.66 6.46
C GLN A 271 12.23 -26.15 7.53
N GLY A 272 11.82 -25.16 8.33
CA GLY A 272 12.59 -24.63 9.45
C GLY A 272 13.59 -23.53 9.10
N LEU A 273 13.52 -22.99 7.88
CA LEU A 273 14.39 -21.88 7.46
C LEU A 273 13.91 -20.55 8.06
N ASN A 274 14.86 -19.71 8.47
CA ASN A 274 14.55 -18.36 8.93
C ASN A 274 14.55 -17.38 7.74
N LEU A 275 13.39 -17.23 7.11
CA LEU A 275 13.20 -16.44 5.88
C LEU A 275 12.35 -15.18 6.09
N PHE A 276 12.08 -14.80 7.34
CA PHE A 276 11.20 -13.68 7.65
C PHE A 276 11.84 -12.66 8.60
N ASN A 277 11.56 -11.38 8.31
CA ASN A 277 11.81 -10.28 9.23
C ASN A 277 11.06 -10.50 10.54
N ASN A 278 11.67 -10.09 11.65
CA ASN A 278 11.10 -10.28 13.00
C ASN A 278 10.71 -11.74 13.31
N ASN A 279 11.44 -12.73 12.78
CA ASN A 279 11.12 -14.17 12.89
C ASN A 279 9.68 -14.52 12.42
N GLY A 280 9.10 -13.67 11.57
CA GLY A 280 7.77 -13.81 11.00
C GLY A 280 6.61 -13.41 11.90
N TYR A 281 6.86 -12.82 13.08
CA TYR A 281 5.80 -12.36 13.97
C TYR A 281 5.14 -11.08 13.43
N SER A 282 3.81 -11.11 13.33
CA SER A 282 2.97 -9.94 13.12
C SER A 282 3.03 -8.97 14.31
N GLN A 283 2.41 -7.80 14.17
CA GLN A 283 2.04 -6.98 15.33
C GLN A 283 1.17 -7.78 16.31
N ILE A 284 1.21 -7.40 17.60
CA ILE A 284 0.29 -7.94 18.61
C ILE A 284 -1.01 -7.15 18.56
N CYS A 285 -2.12 -7.84 18.40
CA CYS A 285 -3.43 -7.25 18.29
C CYS A 285 -4.27 -7.59 19.52
N ALA A 286 -4.69 -6.58 20.28
CA ALA A 286 -5.53 -6.76 21.46
C ALA A 286 -6.98 -6.38 21.16
N PHE A 287 -7.92 -7.08 21.77
CA PHE A 287 -9.36 -6.77 21.73
C PHE A 287 -9.98 -7.13 23.08
N SER A 288 -11.09 -6.49 23.43
CA SER A 288 -11.84 -6.81 24.64
C SER A 288 -13.12 -7.57 24.29
N ILE A 289 -13.51 -8.53 25.13
CA ILE A 289 -14.82 -9.16 25.03
C ILE A 289 -15.77 -8.38 25.92
N LEU A 290 -16.73 -7.69 25.32
CA LEU A 290 -17.79 -7.02 26.07
C LEU A 290 -18.89 -8.01 26.40
N GLU A 291 -19.37 -7.98 27.63
CA GLU A 291 -20.57 -8.73 27.99
C GLU A 291 -21.72 -8.33 27.06
N ASN A 292 -22.53 -9.31 26.63
CA ASN A 292 -23.78 -9.02 25.97
C ASN A 292 -24.76 -8.54 27.05
N VAL A 293 -24.58 -7.28 27.44
CA VAL A 293 -25.34 -6.67 28.50
C VAL A 293 -26.74 -6.34 27.95
N ASN A 294 -27.61 -7.33 27.90
CA ASN A 294 -29.05 -7.11 27.92
C ASN A 294 -29.45 -6.68 29.36
N ASN A 295 -28.94 -5.55 29.85
CA ASN A 295 -29.35 -5.00 31.15
C ASN A 295 -30.47 -3.98 30.95
N GLU A 296 -31.69 -4.42 31.24
CA GLU A 296 -32.90 -3.59 31.25
C GLU A 296 -32.97 -2.56 32.40
N ASN A 297 -31.95 -2.34 33.24
CA ASN A 297 -32.13 -1.55 34.46
C ASN A 297 -30.93 -0.70 34.95
N GLU A 298 -30.08 -0.14 34.08
CA GLU A 298 -29.15 0.93 34.50
C GLU A 298 -29.47 2.28 33.82
N GLU A 299 -29.49 3.36 34.62
CA GLU A 299 -29.50 4.73 34.11
C GLU A 299 -28.21 4.99 33.29
N PRO A 300 -28.28 5.59 32.09
CA PRO A 300 -27.17 5.59 31.14
C PRO A 300 -26.08 6.60 31.50
N GLN A 301 -24.84 6.13 31.67
CA GLN A 301 -23.64 6.96 31.49
C GLN A 301 -23.15 6.76 30.06
N GLY A 302 -22.99 7.86 29.33
CA GLY A 302 -22.81 7.90 27.88
C GLY A 302 -21.64 7.06 27.36
N ASN A 303 -21.96 6.21 26.40
CA ASN A 303 -21.10 5.78 25.30
C ASN A 303 -22.05 5.36 24.16
N CYS A 304 -21.78 5.77 22.92
CA CYS A 304 -22.52 5.37 21.72
C CYS A 304 -22.41 3.86 21.45
N GLN A 305 -23.09 3.03 22.24
CA GLN A 305 -23.03 1.58 22.12
C GLN A 305 -23.85 1.15 20.89
N ASN A 306 -23.32 0.22 20.09
CA ASN A 306 -24.06 -0.42 19.00
C ASN A 306 -25.14 -1.33 19.58
N GLY A 307 -26.38 -1.17 19.13
CA GLY A 307 -27.54 -1.96 19.58
C GLY A 307 -28.50 -2.28 18.44
N GLN A 308 -29.40 -3.23 18.70
CA GLN A 308 -30.43 -3.60 17.72
C GLN A 308 -31.41 -2.43 17.52
N CYS A 309 -31.66 -2.05 16.26
CA CYS A 309 -32.59 -0.96 15.94
C CYS A 309 -34.02 -1.27 16.40
N ASP A 310 -34.42 -2.54 16.30
CA ASP A 310 -35.74 -3.00 16.74
C ASP A 310 -35.69 -3.49 18.19
N TRP A 311 -36.64 -3.00 18.98
CA TRP A 311 -36.98 -3.49 20.30
C TRP A 311 -37.72 -4.82 20.18
N SER A 312 -37.24 -5.84 20.90
CA SER A 312 -37.64 -7.25 20.74
C SER A 312 -38.49 -7.82 21.88
N GLY A 313 -38.98 -6.97 22.79
CA GLY A 313 -39.82 -7.42 23.91
C GLY A 313 -41.27 -7.72 23.52
N ASP A 314 -42.04 -8.24 24.48
CA ASP A 314 -43.45 -8.57 24.25
C ASP A 314 -44.34 -7.30 24.16
N LEU A 315 -45.10 -7.18 23.08
CA LEU A 315 -46.08 -6.11 22.87
C LEU A 315 -47.49 -6.65 23.12
N SER A 316 -47.92 -6.66 24.38
CA SER A 316 -49.33 -6.91 24.71
C SER A 316 -50.23 -5.92 23.96
N LEU A 317 -51.21 -6.44 23.23
CA LEU A 317 -52.19 -5.66 22.46
C LEU A 317 -53.41 -5.25 23.29
N SER A 318 -53.37 -5.44 24.61
CA SER A 318 -54.48 -5.12 25.52
C SER A 318 -54.46 -3.63 25.85
N PRO A 319 -55.44 -2.81 25.40
CA PRO A 319 -55.41 -1.36 25.61
C PRO A 319 -55.50 -0.98 27.09
N LEU A 320 -54.79 0.08 27.46
CA LEU A 320 -54.79 0.67 28.80
C LEU A 320 -56.19 1.15 29.17
N THR A 321 -56.72 0.62 30.28
CA THR A 321 -58.04 0.96 30.81
C THR A 321 -58.01 2.11 31.82
N SER A 322 -56.84 2.48 32.33
CA SER A 322 -56.64 3.61 33.24
C SER A 322 -56.44 4.94 32.50
N VAL A 323 -56.83 6.06 33.14
CA VAL A 323 -56.68 7.40 32.56
C VAL A 323 -55.24 7.89 32.73
N LEU A 324 -54.60 8.30 31.64
CA LEU A 324 -53.31 8.99 31.66
C LEU A 324 -53.46 10.45 32.08
N SER A 325 -52.54 10.92 32.91
CA SER A 325 -52.48 12.31 33.36
C SER A 325 -51.16 12.98 32.97
N ILE A 326 -51.14 14.31 32.98
CA ILE A 326 -49.90 15.09 32.80
C ILE A 326 -48.88 14.68 33.87
N GLY A 327 -47.64 14.42 33.45
CA GLY A 327 -46.55 13.93 34.29
C GLY A 327 -46.41 12.40 34.33
N ASP A 328 -47.38 11.64 33.79
CA ASP A 328 -47.24 10.20 33.64
C ASP A 328 -46.08 9.85 32.68
N LYS A 329 -45.42 8.73 32.93
CA LYS A 329 -44.38 8.16 32.06
C LYS A 329 -44.93 6.96 31.30
N ILE A 330 -44.65 6.91 30.00
CA ILE A 330 -44.98 5.78 29.12
C ILE A 330 -43.76 5.37 28.30
N ASN A 331 -43.69 4.12 27.87
CA ASN A 331 -42.58 3.59 27.08
C ASN A 331 -42.91 3.54 25.59
N VAL A 332 -41.99 3.96 24.72
CA VAL A 332 -42.08 3.91 23.26
C VAL A 332 -40.76 3.36 22.70
N GLY A 333 -40.77 2.12 22.20
CA GLY A 333 -39.54 1.39 21.88
C GLY A 333 -38.61 1.31 23.10
N TYR A 334 -37.35 1.71 22.93
CA TYR A 334 -36.36 1.80 24.01
C TYR A 334 -36.49 3.06 24.88
N PHE A 335 -37.37 4.00 24.55
CA PHE A 335 -37.43 5.32 25.18
C PHE A 335 -38.59 5.46 26.16
N THR A 336 -38.45 6.37 27.11
CA THR A 336 -39.53 6.78 28.01
C THR A 336 -39.96 8.20 27.68
N MET A 337 -41.27 8.39 27.48
CA MET A 337 -41.91 9.68 27.26
C MET A 337 -42.66 10.15 28.51
N GLU A 338 -42.40 11.38 28.94
CA GLU A 338 -43.14 12.10 29.97
C GLU A 338 -44.28 12.91 29.32
N ILE A 339 -45.53 12.64 29.72
CA ILE A 339 -46.73 13.27 29.14
C ILE A 339 -46.85 14.73 29.57
N THR A 340 -47.01 15.65 28.61
CA THR A 340 -47.22 17.09 28.86
C THR A 340 -48.61 17.59 28.45
N ASP A 341 -49.25 16.91 27.50
CA ASP A 341 -50.65 17.12 27.11
C ASP A 341 -51.25 15.78 26.66
N VAL A 342 -52.51 15.50 27.00
CA VAL A 342 -53.16 14.24 26.61
C VAL A 342 -54.67 14.38 26.49
N GLN A 343 -55.19 13.86 25.38
CA GLN A 343 -56.61 13.68 25.10
C GLN A 343 -56.84 12.22 24.75
N TYR A 344 -57.92 11.65 25.30
CA TYR A 344 -58.31 10.26 25.04
C TYR A 344 -59.68 10.22 24.35
N SER A 345 -59.74 9.55 23.20
CA SER A 345 -60.98 9.39 22.43
C SER A 345 -60.92 8.10 21.62
N ASN A 346 -61.99 7.30 21.65
CA ASN A 346 -62.13 6.07 20.86
C ASN A 346 -60.94 5.09 20.97
N GLU A 347 -60.42 4.86 22.18
CA GLU A 347 -59.24 4.00 22.43
C GLU A 347 -57.89 4.55 21.94
N PHE A 348 -57.86 5.81 21.50
CA PHE A 348 -56.67 6.48 21.02
C PHE A 348 -56.27 7.67 21.89
N TYR A 349 -54.97 7.89 22.03
CA TYR A 349 -54.37 9.02 22.72
C TYR A 349 -53.76 10.00 21.73
N THR A 350 -54.05 11.29 21.90
CA THR A 350 -53.46 12.39 21.12
C THR A 350 -52.96 13.46 22.09
N GLY A 351 -51.79 14.03 21.85
CA GLY A 351 -51.19 14.97 22.78
C GLY A 351 -49.72 15.28 22.51
N ALA A 352 -49.03 15.68 23.57
CA ALA A 352 -47.63 16.07 23.54
C ALA A 352 -46.87 15.49 24.74
N GLY A 353 -45.55 15.39 24.59
CA GLY A 353 -44.67 14.86 25.62
C GLY A 353 -43.24 15.34 25.47
N ASN A 354 -42.40 14.89 26.40
CA ASN A 354 -40.95 15.10 26.37
C ASN A 354 -40.26 13.73 26.45
N ILE A 355 -39.29 13.48 25.58
CA ILE A 355 -38.43 12.29 25.61
C ILE A 355 -36.99 12.74 25.86
N TYR A 356 -36.35 12.22 26.90
CA TYR A 356 -34.93 12.52 27.13
C TYR A 356 -34.06 11.76 26.12
N LEU A 357 -33.17 12.50 25.44
CA LEU A 357 -32.19 11.95 24.51
C LEU A 357 -30.79 12.19 25.09
N PRO A 358 -30.15 11.16 25.68
CA PRO A 358 -28.84 11.30 26.31
C PRO A 358 -27.77 11.91 25.39
N PHE A 359 -27.73 11.51 24.12
CA PHE A 359 -26.78 12.04 23.14
C PHE A 359 -27.03 13.51 22.72
N LEU A 360 -28.15 14.11 23.13
CA LEU A 360 -28.41 15.55 22.97
C LEU A 360 -28.34 16.30 24.31
N PHE A 361 -28.04 15.60 25.41
CA PHE A 361 -28.05 16.11 26.79
C PHE A 361 -29.35 16.85 27.15
N SER A 362 -30.48 16.46 26.55
CA SER A 362 -31.70 17.28 26.56
C SER A 362 -32.99 16.51 26.36
N LYS A 363 -34.13 17.14 26.72
CA LYS A 363 -35.47 16.60 26.51
C LYS A 363 -36.00 17.06 25.16
N LEU A 364 -36.24 16.14 24.23
CA LEU A 364 -36.89 16.45 22.97
C LEU A 364 -38.41 16.61 23.15
N LYS A 365 -38.95 17.75 22.74
CA LYS A 365 -40.41 17.95 22.64
C LYS A 365 -40.97 17.10 21.50
N VAL A 366 -42.00 16.34 21.81
CA VAL A 366 -42.66 15.45 20.86
C VAL A 366 -44.18 15.63 20.86
N SER A 367 -44.79 15.27 19.75
CA SER A 367 -46.24 15.26 19.55
C SER A 367 -46.67 13.92 18.95
N TYR A 368 -47.88 13.49 19.27
CA TYR A 368 -48.42 12.22 18.80
C TYR A 368 -49.92 12.33 18.54
N ASN A 369 -50.40 11.55 17.57
CA ASN A 369 -51.79 11.48 17.20
C ASN A 369 -52.20 10.02 17.00
N ASN A 370 -53.34 9.65 17.56
CA ASN A 370 -53.91 8.30 17.49
C ASN A 370 -53.01 7.18 18.04
N LEU A 371 -52.36 7.42 19.17
CA LEU A 371 -51.43 6.47 19.79
C LEU A 371 -52.17 5.46 20.68
N GLN A 372 -51.77 4.18 20.63
CA GLN A 372 -52.36 3.11 21.43
C GLN A 372 -51.35 2.57 22.45
N ILE A 373 -51.80 2.48 23.70
CA ILE A 373 -50.97 2.18 24.88
C ILE A 373 -51.57 0.98 25.58
N ASN A 374 -50.75 0.04 26.04
CA ASN A 374 -51.20 -1.14 26.76
C ASN A 374 -51.15 -0.96 28.29
N GLU A 375 -51.62 -1.98 29.03
CA GLU A 375 -51.64 -1.98 30.50
C GLU A 375 -50.25 -1.81 31.15
N ASP A 376 -49.16 -2.17 30.46
CA ASP A 376 -47.78 -1.95 30.90
C ASP A 376 -47.29 -0.51 30.63
N ARG A 377 -48.20 0.39 30.26
CA ARG A 377 -47.91 1.79 29.85
C ARG A 377 -46.92 1.86 28.69
N ARG A 378 -47.00 0.91 27.75
CA ARG A 378 -46.15 0.85 26.56
C ARG A 378 -46.96 1.09 25.29
N VAL A 379 -46.39 1.87 24.37
CA VAL A 379 -46.92 2.08 23.04
C VAL A 379 -46.80 0.78 22.24
N PHE A 380 -47.91 0.26 21.73
CA PHE A 380 -47.92 -0.91 20.86
C PHE A 380 -48.37 -0.59 19.42
N ALA A 381 -48.97 0.58 19.19
CA ALA A 381 -49.30 1.08 17.86
C ALA A 381 -49.38 2.61 17.82
N GLY A 382 -49.11 3.19 16.65
CA GLY A 382 -49.02 4.63 16.44
C GLY A 382 -47.57 5.14 16.46
N GLN A 383 -47.41 6.44 16.23
CA GLN A 383 -46.11 7.08 16.03
C GLN A 383 -46.04 8.40 16.79
N VAL A 384 -44.83 8.73 17.25
CA VAL A 384 -44.50 9.94 17.98
C VAL A 384 -43.46 10.71 17.18
N TYR A 385 -43.64 12.02 17.00
CA TYR A 385 -42.79 12.87 16.17
C TYR A 385 -42.21 14.04 16.95
N SER A 386 -40.94 14.37 16.70
CA SER A 386 -40.31 15.61 17.17
C SER A 386 -41.07 16.85 16.73
N VAL A 387 -41.10 17.87 17.57
CA VAL A 387 -41.73 19.17 17.26
C VAL A 387 -40.71 20.11 16.61
N ASN A 388 -41.15 20.80 15.55
CA ASN A 388 -40.38 21.84 14.85
C ASN A 388 -40.70 23.24 15.41
N PRO A 389 -39.81 24.24 15.30
CA PRO A 389 -40.13 25.63 15.59
C PRO A 389 -41.23 26.12 14.65
N GLU A 390 -41.92 27.20 15.04
CA GLU A 390 -43.07 27.77 14.30
C GLU A 390 -42.75 28.21 12.84
N ASN A 391 -41.48 28.14 12.41
CA ASN A 391 -41.02 28.41 11.05
C ASN A 391 -40.64 27.12 10.29
N ASN A 392 -41.60 26.56 9.54
CA ASN A 392 -41.45 25.31 8.79
C ASN A 392 -40.47 25.40 7.59
N SER A 393 -39.87 26.57 7.32
CA SER A 393 -38.94 26.77 6.19
C SER A 393 -37.48 26.41 6.48
N LEU A 394 -37.12 26.10 7.74
CA LEU A 394 -35.75 25.77 8.13
C LEU A 394 -35.36 24.32 7.80
N ILE A 395 -36.29 23.37 7.94
CA ILE A 395 -36.02 21.96 7.67
C ILE A 395 -36.23 21.68 6.17
N PRO A 396 -35.21 21.17 5.45
CA PRO A 396 -35.38 20.79 4.05
C PRO A 396 -36.51 19.76 3.89
N ALA A 397 -37.33 19.92 2.85
CA ALA A 397 -38.57 19.15 2.72
C ALA A 397 -38.34 17.63 2.74
N LEU A 398 -37.27 17.14 2.10
CA LEU A 398 -36.90 15.72 2.08
C LEU A 398 -36.53 15.16 3.46
N PHE A 399 -35.98 16.01 4.32
CA PHE A 399 -35.47 15.67 5.64
C PHE A 399 -36.47 15.95 6.77
N ASN A 400 -37.65 16.49 6.45
CA ASN A 400 -38.75 16.52 7.39
C ASN A 400 -39.13 15.08 7.78
N ILE A 401 -39.15 14.79 9.07
CA ILE A 401 -39.39 13.44 9.61
C ILE A 401 -40.76 12.86 9.25
N GLN A 402 -41.73 13.71 8.89
CA GLN A 402 -43.06 13.30 8.43
C GLN A 402 -43.13 13.06 6.92
N ASN A 403 -42.08 13.38 6.16
CA ASN A 403 -42.03 13.12 4.73
C ASN A 403 -41.73 11.64 4.48
N PRO A 404 -42.60 10.87 3.80
CA PRO A 404 -42.38 9.45 3.55
C PRO A 404 -41.40 9.16 2.41
N ALA A 405 -41.02 10.17 1.62
CA ALA A 405 -40.24 10.00 0.40
C ALA A 405 -38.78 9.57 0.68
N SER A 406 -38.26 8.65 -0.14
CA SER A 406 -36.90 8.09 -0.04
C SER A 406 -35.94 8.72 -1.06
N TYR A 407 -34.62 8.57 -0.85
CA TYR A 407 -33.62 9.03 -1.84
C TYR A 407 -33.72 8.31 -3.19
N THR A 408 -34.23 7.08 -3.18
CA THR A 408 -34.27 6.19 -4.35
C THR A 408 -35.56 6.31 -5.15
N ASP A 409 -36.48 7.20 -4.77
CA ASP A 409 -37.74 7.36 -5.48
C ASP A 409 -37.50 8.10 -6.81
N ASP A 410 -37.76 7.39 -7.93
CA ASP A 410 -37.66 7.93 -9.28
C ASP A 410 -38.48 9.24 -9.42
N GLY A 411 -37.78 10.36 -9.64
CA GLY A 411 -38.39 11.67 -9.88
C GLY A 411 -38.25 12.69 -8.73
N ILE A 412 -37.57 12.35 -7.64
CA ILE A 412 -37.19 13.33 -6.62
C ILE A 412 -35.90 14.02 -7.04
N ASP A 413 -36.01 15.29 -7.42
CA ASP A 413 -34.86 16.14 -7.63
C ASP A 413 -34.34 16.62 -6.26
N ILE A 414 -33.33 15.90 -5.73
CA ILE A 414 -32.72 16.17 -4.43
C ILE A 414 -32.20 17.62 -4.35
N VAL A 415 -31.69 18.17 -5.45
CA VAL A 415 -31.18 19.55 -5.55
C VAL A 415 -32.30 20.57 -5.34
N THR A 416 -33.49 20.32 -5.89
CA THR A 416 -34.65 21.20 -5.65
C THR A 416 -35.25 21.03 -4.24
N SER A 417 -35.04 19.87 -3.61
CA SER A 417 -35.56 19.58 -2.26
C SER A 417 -34.71 20.19 -1.13
N PHE A 418 -33.43 20.48 -1.39
CA PHE A 418 -32.51 21.14 -0.46
C PHE A 418 -31.69 22.24 -1.16
N THR A 419 -32.25 23.45 -1.18
CA THR A 419 -31.65 24.61 -1.86
C THR A 419 -30.52 25.27 -1.06
N ASP A 420 -29.65 26.04 -1.73
CA ASP A 420 -28.61 26.86 -1.08
C ASP A 420 -29.19 27.91 -0.13
N GLN A 421 -30.39 28.41 -0.44
CA GLN A 421 -31.11 29.33 0.44
C GLN A 421 -31.51 28.63 1.76
N THR A 422 -32.01 27.39 1.67
CA THR A 422 -32.33 26.59 2.85
C THR A 422 -31.08 26.23 3.64
N ALA A 423 -29.98 25.85 2.97
CA ALA A 423 -28.70 25.56 3.62
C ALA A 423 -28.15 26.79 4.37
N SER A 424 -28.16 27.96 3.74
CA SER A 424 -27.75 29.23 4.35
C SER A 424 -28.64 29.61 5.56
N ALA A 425 -29.96 29.44 5.45
CA ALA A 425 -30.88 29.71 6.55
C ALA A 425 -30.66 28.76 7.74
N LEU A 426 -30.34 27.50 7.46
CA LEU A 426 -30.06 26.48 8.48
C LEU A 426 -28.73 26.76 9.17
N ASP A 427 -27.68 27.06 8.42
CA ASP A 427 -26.37 27.47 8.94
C ASP A 427 -26.48 28.71 9.85
N GLN A 428 -27.23 29.73 9.41
CA GLN A 428 -27.49 30.92 10.22
C GLN A 428 -28.27 30.60 11.51
N TYR A 429 -29.23 29.67 11.45
CA TYR A 429 -30.02 29.27 12.61
C TYR A 429 -29.17 28.52 13.65
N ILE A 430 -28.30 27.61 13.19
CA ILE A 430 -27.42 26.80 14.06
C ILE A 430 -26.25 27.62 14.59
N GLY A 431 -25.78 28.62 13.84
CA GLY A 431 -24.70 29.54 14.24
C GLY A 431 -25.03 30.49 15.41
N ASP A 432 -26.22 30.41 16.02
CA ASP A 432 -26.52 31.07 17.30
C ASP A 432 -26.18 30.12 18.48
N PRO A 433 -25.01 30.30 19.13
CA PRO A 433 -24.48 29.35 20.12
C PRO A 433 -25.29 29.30 21.42
N SER A 434 -26.30 30.16 21.60
CA SER A 434 -27.07 30.25 22.84
C SER A 434 -28.34 29.40 22.88
N ALA A 435 -28.78 28.81 21.76
CA ALA A 435 -30.07 28.12 21.70
C ALA A 435 -30.11 26.81 20.89
N ASN A 436 -29.21 26.60 19.92
CA ASN A 436 -29.41 25.56 18.90
C ASN A 436 -28.24 24.56 18.77
N LEU A 437 -27.33 24.53 19.73
CA LEU A 437 -26.16 23.65 19.75
C LEU A 437 -26.19 22.68 20.94
N VAL A 438 -25.83 21.42 20.71
CA VAL A 438 -25.78 20.37 21.75
C VAL A 438 -24.66 20.64 22.75
N SER A 439 -23.52 21.20 22.31
CA SER A 439 -22.41 21.55 23.22
C SER A 439 -22.84 22.53 24.34
N ALA A 440 -23.81 23.41 24.05
CA ALA A 440 -24.36 24.35 25.03
C ALA A 440 -25.19 23.66 26.13
N LEU A 441 -25.61 22.40 25.91
CA LEU A 441 -26.46 21.61 26.80
C LEU A 441 -25.68 20.56 27.62
N ALA A 442 -24.44 20.25 27.23
CA ALA A 442 -23.65 19.13 27.76
C ALA A 442 -23.40 19.13 29.28
N ASN A 443 -23.49 20.29 29.95
CA ASN A 443 -23.26 20.43 31.39
C ASN A 443 -24.55 20.49 32.23
N ILE A 444 -25.72 20.21 31.63
CA ILE A 444 -27.02 20.24 32.32
C ILE A 444 -27.40 18.82 32.76
N PRO A 445 -27.62 18.56 34.06
CA PRO A 445 -28.09 17.24 34.53
C PRO A 445 -29.46 16.88 33.95
N GLU A 446 -29.72 15.60 33.67
CA GLU A 446 -30.97 15.10 33.09
C GLU A 446 -32.23 15.64 33.78
N GLN A 447 -32.24 15.69 35.12
CA GLN A 447 -33.41 16.14 35.89
C GLN A 447 -33.71 17.63 35.67
N SER A 448 -32.72 18.40 35.22
CA SER A 448 -32.80 19.82 34.89
C SER A 448 -32.74 20.09 33.38
N ALA A 449 -32.74 19.05 32.55
CA ALA A 449 -32.65 19.15 31.10
C ALA A 449 -33.80 19.99 30.52
N ILE A 450 -33.44 20.95 29.68
CA ILE A 450 -34.36 21.94 29.12
C ILE A 450 -35.06 21.33 27.89
N PRO A 451 -36.41 21.35 27.79
CA PRO A 451 -37.07 20.82 26.60
C PRO A 451 -36.78 21.60 25.31
N ILE A 452 -36.27 20.93 24.28
CA ILE A 452 -35.84 21.48 22.98
C ILE A 452 -36.73 21.03 21.80
N THR A 453 -36.60 21.72 20.67
CA THR A 453 -37.20 21.37 19.36
C THR A 453 -36.10 21.15 18.32
N VAL A 454 -36.40 20.44 17.24
CA VAL A 454 -35.51 20.32 16.05
C VAL A 454 -35.77 21.47 15.07
N PRO A 455 -34.80 21.97 14.28
CA PRO A 455 -33.46 21.42 14.12
C PRO A 455 -32.52 21.77 15.28
N ILE A 456 -31.59 20.87 15.59
CA ILE A 456 -30.53 21.10 16.59
C ILE A 456 -29.17 20.61 16.06
N GLY A 457 -28.13 21.39 16.31
CA GLY A 457 -26.77 21.13 15.83
C GLY A 457 -25.92 20.38 16.85
N MET A 458 -25.29 19.29 16.42
CA MET A 458 -24.28 18.52 17.14
C MET A 458 -22.90 19.02 16.72
N ASP A 459 -22.29 19.86 17.56
CA ASP A 459 -21.02 20.57 17.34
C ASP A 459 -19.93 20.11 18.33
N MET A 460 -20.00 18.86 18.77
CA MET A 460 -19.10 18.35 19.81
C MET A 460 -17.67 18.15 19.27
N SER A 461 -16.72 18.92 19.82
CA SER A 461 -15.29 18.62 19.79
C SER A 461 -14.67 19.21 21.06
N THR A 462 -14.23 18.36 21.98
CA THR A 462 -13.91 18.77 23.36
C THR A 462 -12.43 19.05 23.62
N THR A 463 -11.56 19.15 22.61
CA THR A 463 -10.13 19.36 22.92
C THR A 463 -9.37 20.44 22.15
N ASN A 464 -9.74 20.90 20.94
CA ASN A 464 -8.84 21.82 20.21
C ASN A 464 -9.47 22.89 19.28
N ASN A 465 -10.75 23.26 19.40
CA ASN A 465 -11.31 24.49 18.78
C ASN A 465 -10.98 24.71 17.28
N GLN A 466 -10.81 23.64 16.49
CA GLN A 466 -10.52 23.71 15.07
C GLN A 466 -11.73 23.20 14.27
N SER A 467 -12.28 24.09 13.44
CA SER A 467 -13.31 23.88 12.41
C SER A 467 -14.39 22.83 12.76
N SER A 468 -15.43 23.24 13.50
CA SER A 468 -16.58 22.39 13.82
C SER A 468 -17.51 22.27 12.61
N PHE A 469 -17.42 21.17 11.87
CA PHE A 469 -18.54 20.77 11.01
C PHE A 469 -19.68 20.29 11.92
N THR A 470 -20.87 20.85 11.74
CA THR A 470 -22.01 20.60 12.63
C THR A 470 -22.99 19.64 11.97
N ILE A 471 -23.28 18.51 12.62
CA ILE A 471 -24.35 17.60 12.20
C ILE A 471 -25.67 18.14 12.72
N ILE A 472 -26.68 18.28 11.87
CA ILE A 472 -27.93 18.96 12.22
C ILE A 472 -29.07 17.94 12.22
N VAL A 473 -29.56 17.58 13.41
CA VAL A 473 -30.71 16.69 13.57
C VAL A 473 -31.97 17.45 13.18
N THR A 474 -32.66 17.01 12.13
CA THR A 474 -33.82 17.69 11.55
C THR A 474 -35.15 17.08 11.99
N GLY A 475 -35.13 15.88 12.56
CA GLY A 475 -36.28 15.30 13.23
C GLY A 475 -36.04 13.89 13.75
N VAL A 476 -36.90 13.47 14.68
CA VAL A 476 -36.86 12.15 15.31
C VAL A 476 -38.28 11.58 15.36
N LYS A 477 -38.42 10.31 15.02
CA LYS A 477 -39.66 9.54 15.02
C LYS A 477 -39.51 8.34 15.94
N PHE A 478 -40.52 8.06 16.76
CA PHE A 478 -40.58 6.90 17.63
C PHE A 478 -41.85 6.12 17.35
N ASP A 479 -41.69 4.84 17.07
CA ASP A 479 -42.78 3.87 16.90
C ASP A 479 -42.71 2.84 18.04
N ALA A 480 -43.64 1.89 18.07
CA ALA A 480 -43.72 0.89 19.14
C ALA A 480 -42.42 0.07 19.33
N THR A 481 -41.68 -0.17 18.25
CA THR A 481 -40.49 -1.03 18.25
C THR A 481 -39.19 -0.30 17.96
N LYS A 482 -39.19 0.91 17.40
CA LYS A 482 -37.95 1.56 16.97
C LYS A 482 -38.03 3.07 17.02
N ALA A 483 -36.88 3.73 17.05
CA ALA A 483 -36.77 5.15 16.81
C ALA A 483 -35.80 5.44 15.67
N THR A 484 -36.13 6.42 14.84
CA THR A 484 -35.29 6.87 13.74
C THR A 484 -35.13 8.38 13.75
N LEU A 485 -33.99 8.87 13.27
CA LEU A 485 -33.73 10.29 13.07
C LEU A 485 -33.44 10.61 11.61
N ASN A 486 -33.66 11.87 11.24
CA ASN A 486 -33.13 12.47 10.04
C ASN A 486 -32.08 13.51 10.45
N ALA A 487 -31.00 13.57 9.69
CA ALA A 487 -29.96 14.58 9.90
C ALA A 487 -29.42 15.09 8.57
N VAL A 488 -28.90 16.32 8.59
CA VAL A 488 -28.19 16.94 7.47
C VAL A 488 -26.88 17.56 7.95
N MET A 489 -25.93 17.73 7.05
CA MET A 489 -24.76 18.57 7.27
C MET A 489 -24.56 19.46 6.05
N THR A 490 -24.28 20.74 6.28
CA THR A 490 -24.01 21.71 5.21
C THR A 490 -22.68 22.38 5.46
N THR A 491 -21.87 22.50 4.41
CA THR A 491 -20.59 23.20 4.48
C THR A 491 -20.25 23.87 3.14
N ARG A 492 -19.24 24.73 3.13
CA ARG A 492 -18.73 25.38 1.92
C ARG A 492 -17.24 25.66 2.08
N MET A 493 -16.49 25.56 0.99
CA MET A 493 -15.04 25.79 0.98
C MET A 493 -14.67 27.23 1.36
N ASN A 494 -15.48 28.20 0.94
CA ASN A 494 -15.37 29.61 1.30
C ASN A 494 -16.72 30.31 1.15
N GLU A 495 -16.81 31.57 1.56
CA GLU A 495 -18.08 32.31 1.57
C GLU A 495 -18.75 32.50 0.20
N ASN A 496 -17.98 32.39 -0.89
CA ASN A 496 -18.47 32.57 -2.25
C ASN A 496 -18.73 31.23 -2.97
N SER A 497 -18.40 30.10 -2.35
CA SER A 497 -18.64 28.78 -2.91
C SER A 497 -20.10 28.34 -2.73
N PRO A 498 -20.65 27.55 -3.66
CA PRO A 498 -21.94 26.87 -3.45
C PRO A 498 -21.87 25.94 -2.23
N TRP A 499 -23.04 25.65 -1.67
CA TRP A 499 -23.15 24.77 -0.50
C TRP A 499 -22.98 23.30 -0.87
N ILE A 500 -22.11 22.62 -0.14
CA ILE A 500 -21.97 21.15 -0.11
C ILE A 500 -22.96 20.62 0.93
N LYS A 501 -23.79 19.65 0.54
CA LYS A 501 -24.94 19.20 1.34
C LYS A 501 -24.92 17.69 1.48
N PHE A 502 -24.87 17.24 2.73
CA PHE A 502 -24.94 15.83 3.11
C PHE A 502 -26.23 15.56 3.87
N GLY A 503 -26.70 14.32 3.82
CA GLY A 503 -27.85 13.94 4.63
C GLY A 503 -28.03 12.45 4.80
N VAL A 504 -28.79 12.11 5.85
CA VAL A 504 -29.27 10.77 6.12
C VAL A 504 -30.72 10.81 6.60
N LYS A 505 -31.49 9.78 6.26
CA LYS A 505 -32.90 9.65 6.58
C LYS A 505 -33.19 8.32 7.25
N ASP A 506 -34.14 8.32 8.18
CA ASP A 506 -34.61 7.14 8.91
C ASP A 506 -33.47 6.36 9.60
N PHE A 507 -32.47 7.09 10.07
CA PHE A 507 -31.31 6.55 10.74
C PHE A 507 -31.68 6.05 12.13
N CYS A 508 -31.41 4.77 12.43
CA CYS A 508 -31.81 4.14 13.68
C CYS A 508 -31.12 4.75 14.91
N VAL A 509 -31.88 4.99 15.98
CA VAL A 509 -31.37 5.49 17.26
C VAL A 509 -31.98 4.79 18.47
N GLN A 510 -31.22 4.78 19.55
CA GLN A 510 -31.58 4.26 20.87
C GLN A 510 -31.15 5.26 21.96
N PRO A 511 -31.57 5.10 23.23
CA PRO A 511 -31.16 6.00 24.31
C PRO A 511 -29.63 6.15 24.41
N GLN A 512 -28.90 5.08 24.11
CA GLN A 512 -27.43 5.07 24.14
C GLN A 512 -26.78 5.76 22.94
N GLY A 513 -27.53 6.13 21.89
CA GLY A 513 -26.99 6.83 20.72
C GLY A 513 -27.43 6.26 19.38
N LEU A 514 -26.52 6.28 18.42
CA LEU A 514 -26.71 5.79 17.06
C LEU A 514 -26.74 4.25 17.04
N ALA A 515 -27.79 3.64 16.47
CA ALA A 515 -28.01 2.19 16.50
C ALA A 515 -27.73 1.56 15.12
N GLN A 516 -26.47 1.21 14.85
CA GLN A 516 -26.09 0.53 13.61
C GLN A 516 -24.82 -0.34 13.77
N SER A 517 -24.62 -1.28 12.84
CA SER A 517 -23.39 -2.07 12.76
C SER A 517 -22.41 -1.40 11.81
N GLY A 518 -21.41 -0.68 12.35
CA GLY A 518 -20.34 -0.03 11.57
C GLY A 518 -20.31 1.49 11.71
N ILE A 519 -19.67 2.17 10.75
CA ILE A 519 -19.47 3.64 10.73
C ILE A 519 -20.75 4.35 10.29
N ALA A 520 -21.22 5.38 11.01
CA ALA A 520 -22.45 6.07 10.63
C ALA A 520 -22.14 7.05 9.51
N LYS A 521 -22.92 6.98 8.42
CA LYS A 521 -22.64 7.74 7.20
C LYS A 521 -23.78 8.69 6.86
N MET A 522 -23.44 9.83 6.27
CA MET A 522 -24.35 10.77 5.63
C MET A 522 -23.83 11.05 4.23
N ASN A 523 -24.57 10.64 3.20
CA ASN A 523 -24.09 10.74 1.83
C ASN A 523 -24.20 12.16 1.28
N LEU A 524 -23.31 12.50 0.35
CA LEU A 524 -23.40 13.70 -0.48
C LEU A 524 -24.64 13.57 -1.37
N LEU A 525 -25.49 14.58 -1.33
CA LEU A 525 -26.85 14.48 -1.88
C LEU A 525 -26.93 14.59 -3.40
N SER A 526 -25.92 15.16 -4.03
CA SER A 526 -25.78 15.28 -5.48
C SER A 526 -24.32 15.54 -5.83
N ASP A 527 -23.92 15.23 -7.06
CA ASP A 527 -22.61 15.61 -7.58
C ASP A 527 -22.34 17.10 -7.31
N PHE A 528 -21.14 17.37 -6.79
CA PHE A 528 -20.70 18.71 -6.45
C PHE A 528 -19.51 19.10 -7.32
N ASP A 529 -19.76 19.98 -8.27
CA ASP A 529 -18.73 20.55 -9.13
C ASP A 529 -18.04 21.72 -8.45
N MET A 530 -16.70 21.67 -8.42
CA MET A 530 -15.87 22.75 -7.90
C MET A 530 -14.66 23.01 -8.80
N SER A 531 -14.01 24.15 -8.56
CA SER A 531 -12.73 24.48 -9.20
C SER A 531 -11.64 24.55 -8.14
N PHE A 532 -10.63 23.70 -8.24
CA PHE A 532 -9.45 23.70 -7.40
C PHE A 532 -8.28 24.30 -8.19
N ASN A 533 -7.85 25.51 -7.84
CA ASN A 533 -6.79 26.25 -8.58
C ASN A 533 -7.03 26.33 -10.11
N GLY A 534 -8.30 26.47 -10.53
CA GLY A 534 -8.68 26.53 -11.94
C GLY A 534 -8.92 25.17 -12.60
N MET A 535 -8.72 24.06 -11.87
CA MET A 535 -8.99 22.70 -12.34
C MET A 535 -10.41 22.28 -11.92
N PRO A 536 -11.30 21.89 -12.86
CA PRO A 536 -12.65 21.41 -12.52
C PRO A 536 -12.59 20.01 -11.88
N VAL A 537 -13.04 19.89 -10.65
CA VAL A 537 -13.13 18.63 -9.90
C VAL A 537 -14.59 18.42 -9.51
N THR A 538 -15.07 17.19 -9.63
CA THR A 538 -16.43 16.80 -9.21
C THR A 538 -16.33 15.82 -8.06
N PHE A 539 -17.00 16.11 -6.94
CA PHE A 539 -17.25 15.11 -5.91
C PHE A 539 -18.54 14.38 -6.24
N LEU A 540 -18.48 13.06 -6.28
CA LEU A 540 -19.60 12.21 -6.67
C LEU A 540 -20.60 12.11 -5.52
N GLY A 541 -21.86 12.36 -5.83
CA GLY A 541 -22.97 12.18 -4.90
C GLY A 541 -23.41 10.73 -4.81
N TYR A 542 -24.33 10.45 -3.88
CA TYR A 542 -25.01 9.17 -3.79
C TYR A 542 -25.76 8.84 -5.08
N SER A 543 -25.65 7.58 -5.51
CA SER A 543 -26.47 7.01 -6.57
C SER A 543 -26.88 5.58 -6.19
N PRO A 544 -27.87 4.97 -6.86
CA PRO A 544 -28.22 3.56 -6.64
C PRO A 544 -27.05 2.58 -6.86
N ASP A 545 -26.07 2.96 -7.68
CA ASP A 545 -24.94 2.13 -8.08
C ASP A 545 -23.64 2.43 -7.30
N SER A 546 -23.58 3.54 -6.55
CA SER A 546 -22.41 3.95 -5.77
C SER A 546 -22.80 4.78 -4.54
N GLU A 547 -22.16 4.51 -3.40
CA GLU A 547 -22.33 5.30 -2.17
C GLU A 547 -21.85 6.76 -2.32
N GLY A 548 -20.95 7.02 -3.28
CA GLY A 548 -20.34 8.32 -3.54
C GLY A 548 -19.57 8.86 -2.33
N SER A 549 -19.43 10.18 -2.29
CA SER A 549 -18.83 10.90 -1.15
C SER A 549 -19.78 10.86 0.05
N TYR A 550 -19.23 10.77 1.25
CA TYR A 550 -20.01 10.79 2.49
C TYR A 550 -19.24 11.42 3.65
N VAL A 551 -19.98 11.73 4.71
CA VAL A 551 -19.45 12.14 6.01
C VAL A 551 -19.66 11.00 6.99
N SER A 552 -18.62 10.63 7.72
CA SER A 552 -18.77 9.78 8.91
C SER A 552 -19.02 10.62 10.16
N TRP A 553 -19.84 10.09 11.06
CA TRP A 553 -20.22 10.77 12.28
C TRP A 553 -20.53 9.77 13.39
N ASN A 554 -20.52 10.24 14.64
CA ASN A 554 -20.91 9.47 15.82
C ASN A 554 -21.74 10.38 16.75
N CYS A 555 -22.05 9.96 17.99
CA CYS A 555 -22.78 10.85 18.89
C CYS A 555 -21.96 12.02 19.44
N ASP A 556 -20.64 12.03 19.25
CA ASP A 556 -19.78 13.21 19.44
C ASP A 556 -19.75 14.11 18.19
N GLY A 557 -20.49 13.80 17.12
CA GLY A 557 -20.60 14.65 15.93
C GLY A 557 -19.73 14.17 14.76
N PHE A 558 -19.14 15.12 14.03
CA PHE A 558 -18.37 14.86 12.81
C PHE A 558 -17.06 14.09 13.09
N GLU A 559 -16.77 13.06 12.28
CA GLU A 559 -15.52 12.29 12.38
C GLU A 559 -14.56 12.58 11.22
N GLU A 560 -15.00 12.34 9.98
CA GLU A 560 -14.23 12.59 8.75
C GLU A 560 -15.11 12.70 7.51
N PHE A 561 -14.56 13.32 6.46
CA PHE A 561 -15.06 13.20 5.09
C PHE A 561 -14.41 12.00 4.40
N PHE A 562 -15.22 11.24 3.69
CA PHE A 562 -14.78 10.38 2.60
C PHE A 562 -15.21 11.02 1.28
N ILE A 563 -14.24 11.30 0.41
CA ILE A 563 -14.45 11.96 -0.88
C ILE A 563 -14.22 10.92 -1.97
N ASP A 564 -15.27 10.63 -2.74
CA ASP A 564 -15.19 9.95 -4.03
C ASP A 564 -15.25 11.03 -5.12
N GLY A 565 -14.14 11.21 -5.83
CA GLY A 565 -13.92 12.36 -6.68
C GLY A 565 -13.43 11.98 -8.06
N GLN A 566 -13.71 12.86 -9.02
CA GLN A 566 -13.20 12.73 -10.38
C GLN A 566 -12.75 14.07 -10.96
N TYR A 567 -11.68 14.00 -11.74
CA TYR A 567 -11.24 15.08 -12.61
C TYR A 567 -11.55 14.71 -14.06
N ARG A 568 -12.40 15.50 -14.71
CA ARG A 568 -12.75 15.30 -16.11
C ARG A 568 -11.87 16.18 -16.99
N PHE A 569 -11.09 15.54 -17.85
CA PHE A 569 -10.25 16.25 -18.80
C PHE A 569 -11.09 16.90 -19.92
N ASP A 570 -10.62 18.03 -20.43
CA ASP A 570 -11.25 18.73 -21.57
C ASP A 570 -11.13 17.87 -22.84
N ASN A 571 -12.27 17.41 -23.37
CA ASN A 571 -12.35 16.59 -24.57
C ASN A 571 -11.78 17.26 -25.84
N ASN A 572 -11.58 18.59 -25.83
CA ASN A 572 -10.90 19.30 -26.92
C ASN A 572 -9.38 19.28 -26.81
N LYS A 573 -8.84 18.79 -25.68
CA LYS A 573 -7.40 18.70 -25.41
C LYS A 573 -6.93 17.26 -25.27
N PHE A 574 -7.75 16.38 -24.70
CA PHE A 574 -7.41 14.98 -24.44
C PHE A 574 -8.51 14.04 -24.96
N LYS A 575 -8.09 12.86 -25.44
CA LYS A 575 -8.97 11.78 -25.90
C LYS A 575 -8.64 10.50 -25.15
N ASN A 576 -9.67 9.78 -24.69
CA ASN A 576 -9.51 8.42 -24.19
C ASN A 576 -9.25 7.49 -25.39
N VAL A 577 -8.13 6.76 -25.36
CA VAL A 577 -7.71 5.87 -26.45
C VAL A 577 -8.54 4.58 -26.47
N SER A 578 -8.86 4.05 -25.28
CA SER A 578 -9.68 2.84 -25.14
C SER A 578 -11.14 3.05 -25.56
N ASN A 579 -11.68 4.26 -25.36
CA ASN A 579 -13.03 4.61 -25.78
C ASN A 579 -13.13 6.09 -26.18
N ILE A 580 -12.90 6.38 -27.46
CA ILE A 580 -12.85 7.74 -28.02
C ILE A 580 -14.12 8.58 -27.86
N ASN A 581 -15.27 7.92 -27.60
CA ASN A 581 -16.54 8.60 -27.37
C ASN A 581 -16.79 8.95 -25.89
N SER A 582 -15.97 8.41 -24.99
CA SER A 582 -16.01 8.69 -23.57
C SER A 582 -15.01 9.78 -23.18
N PRO A 583 -15.36 10.65 -22.22
CA PRO A 583 -14.39 11.58 -21.66
C PRO A 583 -13.25 10.82 -20.96
N LEU A 584 -12.05 11.40 -20.98
CA LEU A 584 -10.97 10.95 -20.11
C LEU A 584 -11.24 11.43 -18.69
N ILE A 585 -11.19 10.52 -17.73
CA ILE A 585 -11.48 10.77 -16.32
C ILE A 585 -10.35 10.20 -15.48
N ALA A 586 -9.83 11.02 -14.55
CA ALA A 586 -9.01 10.54 -13.43
C ALA A 586 -9.92 10.43 -12.20
N SER A 587 -10.11 9.21 -11.68
CA SER A 587 -10.87 8.98 -10.45
C SER A 587 -9.95 8.87 -9.23
N PHE A 588 -10.43 9.31 -8.08
CA PHE A 588 -9.70 9.24 -6.83
C PHE A 588 -10.63 9.11 -5.63
N THR A 589 -10.11 8.55 -4.55
CA THR A 589 -10.77 8.51 -3.25
C THR A 589 -9.85 9.03 -2.17
N THR A 590 -10.37 9.78 -1.21
CA THR A 590 -9.56 10.28 -0.08
C THR A 590 -10.39 10.45 1.19
N SER A 591 -9.76 10.24 2.35
CA SER A 591 -10.36 10.52 3.67
C SER A 591 -9.63 11.68 4.34
N THR A 592 -10.41 12.64 4.85
CA THR A 592 -9.86 13.81 5.53
C THR A 592 -10.79 14.37 6.60
N LYS A 593 -10.19 14.92 7.67
CA LYS A 593 -10.92 15.68 8.70
C LYS A 593 -10.99 17.17 8.38
N HIS A 594 -10.12 17.66 7.50
CA HIS A 594 -10.00 19.08 7.17
C HIS A 594 -9.59 19.28 5.71
N PHE A 595 -10.13 20.31 5.07
CA PHE A 595 -9.83 20.58 3.66
C PHE A 595 -8.37 21.04 3.38
N ASP A 596 -7.55 21.26 4.42
CA ASP A 596 -6.11 21.56 4.34
C ASP A 596 -5.21 20.33 4.61
N ASP A 597 -5.78 19.15 4.86
CA ASP A 597 -5.09 17.86 4.96
C ASP A 597 -5.64 16.89 3.91
N ILE A 598 -5.27 17.12 2.64
CA ILE A 598 -5.75 16.31 1.52
C ILE A 598 -4.58 15.61 0.84
N ILE A 599 -4.66 14.28 0.80
CA ILE A 599 -3.76 13.42 0.03
C ILE A 599 -4.62 12.67 -0.98
N ILE A 600 -4.26 12.73 -2.26
CA ILE A 600 -5.00 12.12 -3.36
C ILE A 600 -4.11 11.09 -4.04
N GLU A 601 -4.63 9.87 -4.17
CA GLU A 601 -4.08 8.85 -5.05
C GLU A 601 -5.07 8.62 -6.20
N ILE A 602 -4.59 8.69 -7.43
CA ILE A 602 -5.41 8.46 -8.61
C ILE A 602 -5.57 6.95 -8.77
N ASN A 603 -6.80 6.48 -8.57
CA ASN A 603 -7.14 5.07 -8.58
C ASN A 603 -7.16 4.49 -10.01
N ALA A 604 -7.57 5.30 -10.99
CA ALA A 604 -7.63 4.92 -12.39
C ALA A 604 -7.46 6.14 -13.30
N LEU A 605 -6.64 5.99 -14.34
CA LEU A 605 -6.55 6.91 -15.48
C LEU A 605 -6.34 6.07 -16.74
N ASP A 606 -7.30 6.09 -17.65
CA ASP A 606 -7.21 5.37 -18.91
C ASP A 606 -6.10 5.92 -19.80
N GLU A 607 -5.57 5.05 -20.67
CA GLU A 607 -4.66 5.46 -21.74
C GLU A 607 -5.28 6.56 -22.60
N PHE A 608 -4.51 7.61 -22.89
CA PHE A 608 -5.01 8.81 -23.55
C PHE A 608 -4.08 9.41 -24.59
N SER A 609 -4.64 10.17 -25.52
CA SER A 609 -3.88 10.96 -26.50
C SER A 609 -4.24 12.44 -26.43
N ILE A 610 -3.36 13.29 -26.97
CA ILE A 610 -3.59 14.73 -27.05
C ILE A 610 -4.28 15.04 -28.39
N VAL A 611 -5.32 15.87 -28.38
CA VAL A 611 -6.03 16.27 -29.60
C VAL A 611 -5.08 16.95 -30.58
N GLY A 612 -4.95 16.37 -31.78
CA GLY A 612 -4.03 16.84 -32.82
C GLY A 612 -2.70 16.08 -32.86
N ALA A 613 -2.49 15.17 -31.92
CA ALA A 613 -1.39 14.20 -31.86
C ALA A 613 -1.96 12.81 -31.56
N ASP A 614 -3.01 12.41 -32.29
CA ASP A 614 -3.82 11.22 -32.02
C ASP A 614 -3.02 9.90 -32.07
N ASP A 615 -1.90 9.89 -32.82
CA ASP A 615 -1.00 8.75 -32.96
C ASP A 615 0.03 8.64 -31.81
N PHE A 616 0.02 9.58 -30.86
CA PHE A 616 0.79 9.54 -29.62
C PHE A 616 -0.10 9.12 -28.47
N SER A 617 0.33 8.12 -27.71
CA SER A 617 -0.48 7.56 -26.62
C SER A 617 0.26 7.58 -25.30
N PHE A 618 -0.39 8.05 -24.25
CA PHE A 618 0.12 8.18 -22.89
C PHE A 618 -0.55 7.19 -21.96
N ASN A 619 0.25 6.49 -21.17
CA ASN A 619 -0.18 5.63 -20.09
C ASN A 619 0.55 6.07 -18.82
N ILE A 620 -0.17 6.26 -17.72
CA ILE A 620 0.39 6.74 -16.45
C ILE A 620 0.05 5.72 -15.37
N ASP A 621 1.07 5.18 -14.72
CA ASP A 621 0.91 4.29 -13.58
C ASP A 621 1.09 5.07 -12.29
N LYS A 622 0.08 4.97 -11.42
CA LYS A 622 0.03 5.52 -10.06
C LYS A 622 0.47 6.98 -9.95
N THR A 623 -0.52 7.85 -9.90
CA THR A 623 -0.30 9.29 -9.65
C THR A 623 -0.74 9.64 -8.25
N LYS A 624 0.07 10.43 -7.55
CA LYS A 624 -0.14 10.85 -6.17
C LYS A 624 0.01 12.37 -6.06
N ILE A 625 -0.88 13.00 -5.29
CA ILE A 625 -0.87 14.44 -5.02
C ILE A 625 -0.93 14.63 -3.52
N ASP A 626 0.06 15.32 -2.97
CA ASP A 626 0.10 15.66 -1.55
C ASP A 626 -0.11 17.17 -1.37
N LEU A 627 -1.23 17.51 -0.73
CA LEU A 627 -1.60 18.86 -0.34
C LEU A 627 -1.66 18.99 1.19
N SER A 628 -1.24 17.96 1.93
CA SER A 628 -1.30 17.93 3.38
C SER A 628 -0.15 18.69 4.01
N VAL A 629 -0.46 19.39 5.09
CA VAL A 629 0.52 20.03 5.97
C VAL A 629 0.76 19.25 7.26
N ALA A 630 0.05 18.13 7.45
CA ALA A 630 0.02 17.36 8.70
C ALA A 630 0.69 15.99 8.58
N ARG A 631 0.73 15.42 7.37
CA ARG A 631 1.25 14.08 7.06
C ARG A 631 1.76 14.03 5.63
N ASN A 632 2.67 13.10 5.35
CA ASN A 632 3.16 12.84 4.00
C ASN A 632 2.55 11.55 3.45
N ILE A 633 2.40 11.50 2.13
CA ILE A 633 2.09 10.27 1.41
C ILE A 633 3.23 9.24 1.50
N THR A 634 2.85 7.97 1.67
CA THR A 634 3.79 6.83 1.76
C THR A 634 4.09 6.21 0.39
N GLY A 635 5.25 5.57 0.28
CA GLY A 635 5.66 4.84 -0.93
C GLY A 635 6.23 5.71 -2.06
N ILE A 636 6.57 6.98 -1.80
CA ILE A 636 7.39 7.78 -2.72
C ILE A 636 8.86 7.43 -2.51
N GLN A 637 9.56 7.12 -3.59
CA GLN A 637 11.02 6.97 -3.59
C GLN A 637 11.67 8.35 -3.76
N PHE A 638 11.93 9.05 -2.65
CA PHE A 638 12.56 10.37 -2.76
C PHE A 638 14.02 10.26 -3.25
N PRO A 639 14.50 11.19 -4.09
CA PRO A 639 15.90 11.26 -4.50
C PRO A 639 16.84 11.35 -3.29
N ASP A 640 18.04 10.76 -3.42
CA ASP A 640 19.10 10.80 -2.42
C ASP A 640 19.72 12.22 -2.31
N ASP A 641 18.99 13.14 -1.69
CA ASP A 641 19.37 14.54 -1.48
C ASP A 641 18.90 15.02 -0.10
N ASP A 642 19.77 15.77 0.59
CA ASP A 642 19.52 16.22 1.98
C ASP A 642 18.25 17.08 2.13
N ALA A 643 17.78 17.72 1.04
CA ALA A 643 16.53 18.48 1.06
C ALA A 643 15.30 17.56 1.18
N TYR A 644 15.38 16.33 0.66
CA TYR A 644 14.30 15.33 0.75
C TYR A 644 14.40 14.47 2.02
N LYS A 645 15.62 14.24 2.54
CA LYS A 645 15.86 13.44 3.77
C LYS A 645 15.33 14.05 5.07
N ASN A 646 15.10 15.37 5.09
CA ASN A 646 14.64 16.10 6.28
C ASN A 646 13.14 16.46 6.24
N THR A 647 12.35 15.82 5.36
CA THR A 647 10.91 16.11 5.21
C THR A 647 10.09 15.46 6.33
N ASN A 648 10.16 16.03 7.54
CA ASN A 648 9.20 15.71 8.60
C ASN A 648 7.78 16.10 8.14
N ALA A 649 6.97 15.15 7.67
CA ALA A 649 5.51 15.26 7.47
C ALA A 649 4.95 16.54 6.76
N SER A 650 5.74 17.20 5.89
CA SER A 650 5.38 18.48 5.27
C SER A 650 5.67 18.58 3.77
N TRP A 651 5.88 17.46 3.07
CA TRP A 651 6.11 17.50 1.63
C TRP A 651 4.77 17.71 0.92
N THR A 652 4.71 18.75 0.09
CA THR A 652 3.56 19.01 -0.78
C THR A 652 4.03 19.01 -2.22
N GLY A 653 3.35 18.26 -3.07
CA GLY A 653 3.76 18.16 -4.46
C GLY A 653 2.97 17.12 -5.24
N PHE A 654 3.47 16.87 -6.43
CA PHE A 654 2.90 15.94 -7.38
C PHE A 654 3.92 14.84 -7.69
N TYR A 655 3.46 13.60 -7.69
CA TYR A 655 4.26 12.41 -7.90
C TYR A 655 3.65 11.51 -8.96
N ILE A 656 4.48 11.03 -9.88
CA ILE A 656 4.15 9.96 -10.83
C ILE A 656 5.19 8.86 -10.67
N GLU A 657 4.74 7.63 -10.40
CA GLU A 657 5.62 6.46 -10.34
C GLU A 657 6.17 6.15 -11.74
N ASP A 658 5.28 5.95 -12.73
CA ASP A 658 5.67 5.76 -14.13
C ASP A 658 4.73 6.49 -15.09
N ILE A 659 5.31 7.03 -16.16
CA ILE A 659 4.58 7.52 -17.33
C ILE A 659 5.24 7.00 -18.59
N ASN A 660 4.46 6.39 -19.46
CA ASN A 660 4.90 5.84 -20.73
C ASN A 660 4.20 6.58 -21.89
N LEU A 661 4.99 6.95 -22.89
CA LEU A 661 4.54 7.56 -24.13
C LEU A 661 4.91 6.64 -25.31
N THR A 662 3.88 6.10 -25.95
CA THR A 662 3.97 5.38 -27.21
C THR A 662 3.98 6.40 -28.35
N ILE A 663 4.98 6.30 -29.23
CA ILE A 663 5.14 7.18 -30.39
C ILE A 663 4.64 6.53 -31.69
N PRO A 664 4.23 7.34 -32.70
CA PRO A 664 3.79 6.84 -34.00
C PRO A 664 4.84 5.97 -34.70
N GLN A 665 4.38 5.05 -35.54
CA GLN A 665 5.26 4.11 -36.27
C GLN A 665 6.27 4.85 -37.16
N GLU A 666 5.92 6.02 -37.68
CA GLU A 666 6.78 6.85 -38.52
C GLU A 666 8.00 7.41 -37.77
N LEU A 667 7.92 7.52 -36.44
CA LEU A 667 9.00 8.01 -35.59
C LEU A 667 9.81 6.88 -34.93
N GLN A 668 9.38 5.63 -35.09
CA GLN A 668 10.13 4.47 -34.61
C GLN A 668 11.41 4.30 -35.41
N LEU A 669 12.55 4.18 -34.72
CA LEU A 669 13.87 4.12 -35.33
C LEU A 669 14.32 2.66 -35.48
N GLY A 670 14.95 2.30 -36.60
CA GLY A 670 15.53 0.96 -36.76
C GLY A 670 14.54 -0.22 -36.79
N GLY A 671 13.23 0.04 -36.80
CA GLY A 671 12.19 -0.99 -36.73
C GLY A 671 11.97 -1.55 -35.33
N THR A 672 12.34 -0.81 -34.29
CA THR A 672 12.06 -1.15 -32.89
C THR A 672 10.75 -0.55 -32.41
N ASN A 673 10.14 -1.14 -31.37
CA ASN A 673 9.00 -0.54 -30.67
C ASN A 673 9.53 0.47 -29.65
N THR A 674 10.00 1.62 -30.13
CA THR A 674 10.50 2.71 -29.29
C THR A 674 9.38 3.26 -28.39
N SER A 675 9.64 3.40 -27.09
CA SER A 675 8.75 4.09 -26.15
C SER A 675 9.53 5.12 -25.34
N ILE A 676 8.89 6.24 -25.01
CA ILE A 676 9.45 7.26 -24.12
C ILE A 676 8.88 7.01 -22.73
N PHE A 677 9.69 7.11 -21.68
CA PHE A 677 9.24 6.90 -20.31
C PHE A 677 9.67 8.03 -19.38
N GLY A 678 8.95 8.19 -18.28
CA GLY A 678 9.35 8.93 -17.11
C GLY A 678 9.15 8.05 -15.89
N HIS A 679 10.15 7.97 -15.02
CA HIS A 679 10.14 7.15 -13.82
C HIS A 679 10.43 8.02 -12.59
N ASN A 680 9.65 7.81 -11.54
CA ASN A 680 9.77 8.44 -10.24
C ASN A 680 9.82 9.98 -10.35
N LEU A 681 8.85 10.55 -11.07
CA LEU A 681 8.76 11.99 -11.33
C LEU A 681 8.16 12.72 -10.13
N ILE A 682 8.92 13.66 -9.58
CA ILE A 682 8.51 14.53 -8.48
C ILE A 682 8.47 15.97 -8.99
N ILE A 683 7.36 16.65 -8.75
CA ILE A 683 7.19 18.07 -9.04
C ILE A 683 6.73 18.77 -7.76
N ASP A 684 7.59 19.59 -7.19
CA ASP A 684 7.34 20.30 -5.93
C ASP A 684 7.89 21.74 -5.98
N ASN A 685 7.98 22.38 -4.81
CA ASN A 685 8.52 23.74 -4.68
C ASN A 685 10.04 23.84 -4.90
N LEU A 686 10.78 22.73 -4.85
CA LEU A 686 12.22 22.65 -5.16
C LEU A 686 12.44 22.49 -6.66
N GLY A 687 11.51 21.87 -7.38
CA GLY A 687 11.49 21.76 -8.83
C GLY A 687 11.06 20.38 -9.32
N ALA A 688 11.39 20.08 -10.58
CA ALA A 688 11.20 18.77 -11.17
C ALA A 688 12.43 17.88 -10.89
N SER A 689 12.16 16.67 -10.39
CA SER A 689 13.15 15.61 -10.16
C SER A 689 12.63 14.28 -10.71
N GLY A 690 13.51 13.36 -11.08
CA GLY A 690 13.15 12.04 -11.62
C GLY A 690 13.96 11.66 -12.86
N VAL A 691 13.61 10.54 -13.47
CA VAL A 691 14.27 10.04 -14.69
C VAL A 691 13.32 10.13 -15.87
N VAL A 692 13.80 10.63 -17.00
CA VAL A 692 13.08 10.59 -18.28
C VAL A 692 13.97 9.94 -19.31
N GLY A 693 13.44 9.03 -20.11
CA GLY A 693 14.24 8.26 -21.05
C GLY A 693 13.46 7.70 -22.22
N VAL A 694 14.16 6.88 -23.00
CA VAL A 694 13.63 6.19 -24.17
C VAL A 694 14.07 4.74 -24.12
N ASN A 695 13.12 3.84 -24.28
CA ASN A 695 13.33 2.40 -24.43
C ASN A 695 13.32 2.03 -25.91
N ASN A 696 14.08 1.00 -26.27
CA ASN A 696 14.28 0.49 -27.62
C ASN A 696 14.61 1.61 -28.63
N PHE A 697 15.54 2.50 -28.26
CA PHE A 697 15.83 3.73 -29.01
C PHE A 697 16.41 3.44 -30.40
N LEU A 698 17.31 2.48 -30.52
CA LEU A 698 17.96 2.16 -31.80
C LEU A 698 18.28 0.67 -31.89
N SER A 699 18.03 0.07 -33.05
CA SER A 699 18.62 -1.20 -33.43
C SER A 699 19.21 -1.08 -34.83
N THR A 700 20.47 -1.45 -34.98
CA THR A 700 21.15 -1.46 -36.29
C THR A 700 21.22 -2.88 -36.83
N LYS A 701 20.73 -3.09 -38.07
CA LYS A 701 20.89 -4.36 -38.78
C LYS A 701 22.23 -4.39 -39.50
N PRO A 702 22.93 -5.54 -39.56
CA PRO A 702 24.16 -5.65 -40.33
C PRO A 702 23.90 -5.30 -41.80
N SER A 703 24.66 -4.35 -42.36
CA SER A 703 24.71 -4.12 -43.81
C SER A 703 26.10 -4.50 -44.31
N ALA A 704 26.15 -5.05 -45.52
CA ALA A 704 27.18 -5.99 -46.01
C ALA A 704 28.64 -5.48 -46.13
N LEU A 705 29.01 -4.35 -45.52
CA LEU A 705 30.37 -3.79 -45.52
C LEU A 705 30.65 -2.98 -44.23
N GLY A 706 30.40 -3.55 -43.04
CA GLY A 706 30.68 -2.89 -41.75
C GLY A 706 30.37 -3.65 -40.45
N ASP A 707 29.74 -4.82 -40.51
CA ASP A 707 29.52 -5.93 -39.54
C ASP A 707 29.28 -5.71 -38.03
N TRP A 708 29.44 -4.51 -37.45
CA TRP A 708 29.05 -4.27 -36.06
C TRP A 708 27.55 -3.98 -36.01
N ALA A 709 26.79 -4.89 -35.41
CA ALA A 709 25.42 -4.60 -34.98
C ALA A 709 25.49 -4.00 -33.58
N PHE A 710 24.64 -3.03 -33.28
CA PHE A 710 24.44 -2.58 -31.91
C PHE A 710 23.02 -2.07 -31.73
N THR A 711 22.55 -2.17 -30.49
CA THR A 711 21.32 -1.59 -30.01
C THR A 711 21.61 -0.50 -28.99
N VAL A 712 20.65 0.41 -28.83
CA VAL A 712 20.53 1.28 -27.67
C VAL A 712 19.18 0.92 -27.09
N ASP A 713 19.21 0.09 -26.06
CA ASP A 713 18.03 -0.49 -25.44
C ASP A 713 17.40 0.54 -24.51
N ASN A 714 18.16 1.19 -23.63
CA ASN A 714 17.65 2.29 -22.84
C ASN A 714 18.57 3.52 -22.90
N LEU A 715 17.97 4.71 -22.97
CA LEU A 715 18.65 5.99 -22.83
C LEU A 715 17.90 6.81 -21.79
N GLY A 716 18.51 7.09 -20.64
CA GLY A 716 17.89 7.82 -19.53
C GLY A 716 18.58 9.15 -19.25
N VAL A 717 17.83 10.12 -18.77
CA VAL A 717 18.34 11.39 -18.22
C VAL A 717 17.70 11.62 -16.86
N THR A 718 18.54 11.83 -15.85
CA THR A 718 18.12 12.09 -14.47
C THR A 718 18.19 13.58 -14.17
N PHE A 719 17.10 14.12 -13.65
CA PHE A 719 16.99 15.49 -13.16
C PHE A 719 16.80 15.50 -11.64
N LEU A 720 17.37 16.51 -10.99
CA LEU A 720 17.16 16.78 -9.57
C LEU A 720 16.95 18.29 -9.41
N LYS A 721 15.78 18.70 -8.93
CA LYS A 721 15.44 20.10 -8.66
C LYS A 721 15.71 21.01 -9.86
N ASN A 722 15.18 20.63 -11.03
CA ASN A 722 15.37 21.29 -12.33
C ASN A 722 16.81 21.24 -12.90
N LYS A 723 17.73 20.49 -12.30
CA LYS A 723 19.11 20.38 -12.79
C LYS A 723 19.38 19.00 -13.37
N PHE A 724 20.05 18.95 -14.52
CA PHE A 724 20.62 17.72 -15.05
C PHE A 724 21.64 17.16 -14.04
N THR A 725 21.56 15.87 -13.77
CA THR A 725 22.51 15.16 -12.88
C THR A 725 23.33 14.15 -13.65
N LYS A 726 22.69 13.28 -14.42
CA LYS A 726 23.36 12.28 -15.25
C LYS A 726 22.50 11.84 -16.42
N ALA A 727 23.14 11.29 -17.44
CA ALA A 727 22.50 10.51 -18.48
C ALA A 727 23.07 9.09 -18.47
N THR A 728 22.24 8.09 -18.73
CA THR A 728 22.63 6.68 -18.79
C THR A 728 22.25 6.11 -20.15
N VAL A 729 23.03 5.15 -20.63
CA VAL A 729 22.75 4.43 -21.86
C VAL A 729 23.12 2.98 -21.69
N ASP A 730 22.29 2.06 -22.16
CA ASP A 730 22.62 0.65 -22.25
C ASP A 730 22.10 0.02 -23.53
N GLY A 731 22.65 -1.12 -23.87
CA GLY A 731 22.24 -1.89 -25.03
C GLY A 731 23.18 -3.05 -25.30
N THR A 732 23.03 -3.63 -26.48
CA THR A 732 23.81 -4.79 -26.92
C THR A 732 24.66 -4.44 -28.14
N MET A 733 25.78 -5.12 -28.33
CA MET A 733 26.69 -4.92 -29.44
C MET A 733 27.16 -6.27 -29.97
N GLY A 734 26.81 -6.57 -31.23
CA GLY A 734 27.35 -7.66 -32.00
C GLY A 734 28.76 -7.34 -32.45
N VAL A 735 29.74 -8.04 -31.88
CA VAL A 735 31.15 -7.89 -32.24
C VAL A 735 31.50 -8.88 -33.36
N PRO A 736 32.05 -8.44 -34.50
CA PRO A 736 32.43 -9.35 -35.58
C PRO A 736 33.40 -10.42 -35.09
N LEU A 737 33.16 -11.67 -35.50
CA LEU A 737 33.88 -12.89 -35.08
C LEU A 737 33.53 -13.39 -33.68
N ILE A 738 32.67 -12.71 -32.94
CA ILE A 738 32.10 -13.17 -31.67
C ILE A 738 30.65 -13.60 -31.93
N ASP A 739 30.26 -14.75 -31.38
CA ASP A 739 28.92 -15.33 -31.58
C ASP A 739 27.89 -14.79 -30.60
N ASP A 740 28.32 -14.35 -29.42
CA ASP A 740 27.45 -13.75 -28.40
C ASP A 740 27.41 -12.22 -28.50
N ASP A 741 26.28 -11.64 -28.14
CA ASP A 741 26.12 -10.19 -28.02
C ASP A 741 26.82 -9.66 -26.77
N PHE A 742 27.45 -8.50 -26.89
CA PHE A 742 28.09 -7.79 -25.78
C PHE A 742 27.15 -6.73 -25.22
N ASN A 743 26.68 -6.91 -23.99
CA ASN A 743 25.86 -5.90 -23.31
C ASN A 743 26.75 -4.81 -22.75
N TYR A 744 26.39 -3.55 -22.93
CA TYR A 744 27.16 -2.42 -22.43
C TYR A 744 26.27 -1.49 -21.62
N PHE A 745 26.88 -0.83 -20.66
CA PHE A 745 26.30 0.27 -19.89
C PHE A 745 27.23 1.47 -19.95
N GLY A 746 26.65 2.66 -20.06
CA GLY A 746 27.37 3.91 -20.05
C GLY A 746 26.65 4.99 -19.25
N GLU A 747 27.42 5.90 -18.70
CA GLU A 747 26.94 7.02 -17.90
C GLU A 747 27.69 8.29 -18.28
N ILE A 748 26.97 9.40 -18.39
CA ILE A 748 27.50 10.75 -18.59
C ILE A 748 27.08 11.61 -17.40
N MET A 749 28.05 12.19 -16.71
CA MET A 749 27.78 13.07 -15.56
C MET A 749 28.73 14.28 -15.52
N PRO A 750 28.29 15.44 -15.01
CA PRO A 750 29.17 16.57 -14.78
C PRO A 750 30.09 16.29 -13.59
N LEU A 751 31.35 16.68 -13.69
CA LEU A 751 32.28 16.60 -12.56
C LEU A 751 32.03 17.75 -11.57
N PRO A 752 32.06 17.49 -10.25
CA PRO A 752 31.86 18.53 -9.24
C PRO A 752 32.77 19.74 -9.46
N ASP A 753 32.20 20.94 -9.36
CA ASP A 753 32.90 22.22 -9.47
C ASP A 753 33.70 22.43 -10.77
N SER A 754 33.28 21.80 -11.88
CA SER A 754 33.91 21.99 -13.19
C SER A 754 32.89 22.02 -14.34
N ASP A 755 33.29 22.59 -15.47
CA ASP A 755 32.52 22.50 -16.72
C ASP A 755 32.78 21.17 -17.46
N ILE A 756 33.54 20.24 -16.88
CA ILE A 756 33.94 18.99 -17.53
C ILE A 756 32.87 17.92 -17.34
N TRP A 757 32.55 17.22 -18.43
CA TRP A 757 31.62 16.11 -18.47
C TRP A 757 32.39 14.80 -18.59
N ARG A 758 32.10 13.84 -17.71
CA ARG A 758 32.69 12.52 -17.75
C ARG A 758 31.72 11.52 -18.36
N LEU A 759 32.11 10.94 -19.49
CA LEU A 759 31.48 9.76 -20.08
C LEU A 759 32.25 8.52 -19.62
N THR A 760 31.55 7.56 -19.03
CA THR A 760 32.08 6.22 -18.73
C THR A 760 31.25 5.22 -19.52
N ILE A 761 31.88 4.28 -20.20
CA ILE A 761 31.20 3.16 -20.88
C ILE A 761 31.96 1.86 -20.60
N GLY A 762 31.24 0.79 -20.32
CA GLY A 762 31.81 -0.50 -20.00
C GLY A 762 30.82 -1.63 -20.25
N PRO A 763 31.20 -2.87 -19.95
CA PRO A 763 30.27 -3.98 -19.98
C PRO A 763 29.21 -3.82 -18.88
N ASP A 764 27.98 -4.21 -19.20
CA ASP A 764 26.92 -4.36 -18.19
C ASP A 764 27.16 -5.65 -17.39
N GLY A 765 27.94 -5.55 -16.31
CA GLY A 765 28.43 -6.69 -15.54
C GLY A 765 29.53 -7.51 -16.25
N GLU A 766 30.07 -8.53 -15.57
CA GLU A 766 31.04 -9.45 -16.18
C GLU A 766 30.36 -10.36 -17.22
N GLN A 767 30.93 -10.42 -18.43
CA GLN A 767 30.35 -11.16 -19.56
C GLN A 767 31.39 -12.04 -20.25
N THR A 768 30.99 -13.26 -20.59
CA THR A 768 31.80 -14.20 -21.37
C THR A 768 31.20 -14.36 -22.76
N LEU A 769 31.95 -13.95 -23.78
CA LEU A 769 31.54 -13.96 -25.18
C LEU A 769 32.22 -15.09 -25.94
N ASN A 770 31.44 -16.00 -26.52
CA ASN A 770 31.92 -17.17 -27.24
C ASN A 770 32.36 -16.84 -28.67
N ILE A 771 33.36 -17.58 -29.14
CA ILE A 771 33.86 -17.59 -30.52
C ILE A 771 33.92 -19.05 -30.99
N ASN A 772 32.80 -19.53 -31.50
CA ASN A 772 32.55 -20.88 -31.99
C ASN A 772 33.56 -21.31 -33.05
N ALA A 773 33.90 -20.39 -33.98
CA ALA A 773 34.88 -20.66 -35.04
C ALA A 773 36.27 -21.04 -34.50
N LEU A 774 36.61 -20.55 -33.30
CA LEU A 774 37.89 -20.81 -32.64
C LEU A 774 37.74 -21.76 -31.44
N LYS A 775 36.52 -22.19 -31.10
CA LYS A 775 36.19 -22.97 -29.90
C LYS A 775 36.78 -22.36 -28.62
N THR A 776 36.70 -21.03 -28.51
CA THR A 776 37.21 -20.25 -27.37
C THR A 776 36.16 -19.22 -26.97
N GLY A 777 36.30 -18.62 -25.79
CA GLY A 777 35.56 -17.43 -25.38
C GLY A 777 36.48 -16.30 -24.92
N ILE A 778 35.94 -15.10 -24.81
CA ILE A 778 36.57 -13.91 -24.25
C ILE A 778 35.72 -13.45 -23.07
N THR A 779 36.29 -13.40 -21.86
CA THR A 779 35.62 -12.81 -20.70
C THR A 779 36.05 -11.35 -20.56
N ILE A 780 35.07 -10.45 -20.54
CA ILE A 780 35.23 -9.02 -20.30
C ILE A 780 34.69 -8.76 -18.90
N ARG A 781 35.56 -8.30 -18.00
CA ARG A 781 35.21 -8.00 -16.60
C ARG A 781 34.50 -6.66 -16.49
N GLU A 782 33.64 -6.51 -15.49
CA GLU A 782 32.92 -5.27 -15.20
C GLU A 782 33.82 -4.03 -15.08
N GLU A 783 35.07 -4.20 -14.60
CA GLU A 783 36.02 -3.08 -14.47
C GLU A 783 36.64 -2.64 -15.80
N SER A 784 36.29 -3.28 -16.92
CA SER A 784 36.79 -2.98 -18.26
C SER A 784 36.09 -1.75 -18.84
N ILE A 785 36.28 -0.60 -18.19
CA ILE A 785 35.63 0.66 -18.53
C ILE A 785 36.53 1.57 -19.38
N ILE A 786 35.89 2.34 -20.26
CA ILE A 786 36.48 3.45 -21.00
C ILE A 786 35.90 4.73 -20.40
N THR A 787 36.78 5.63 -19.97
CA THR A 787 36.39 6.95 -19.44
C THR A 787 36.92 8.06 -20.34
N LEU A 788 36.04 9.01 -20.68
CA LEU A 788 36.32 10.18 -21.50
C LEU A 788 35.87 11.43 -20.76
N ASP A 789 36.82 12.31 -20.46
CA ASP A 789 36.54 13.64 -19.90
C ASP A 789 36.46 14.64 -21.06
N MET A 790 35.34 15.34 -21.16
CA MET A 790 35.00 16.25 -22.25
C MET A 790 34.77 17.67 -21.72
N ASP A 791 35.43 18.66 -22.34
CA ASP A 791 35.08 20.07 -22.19
C ASP A 791 33.99 20.40 -23.22
N PRO A 792 32.82 20.92 -22.82
CA PRO A 792 31.71 21.23 -23.72
C PRO A 792 31.95 22.47 -24.58
N ASN A 793 33.07 23.19 -24.41
CA ASN A 793 33.43 24.40 -25.18
C ASN A 793 34.22 24.16 -26.46
#